data_AF-A0A8H3X9S6-F1
#
_entry.id   AF-A0A8H3X9S6-F1
#
_cell.length_a   1.000
_cell.length_b   1.000
_cell.length_c   1.000
_cell.angle_alpha   90.00
_cell.angle_beta   90.00
_cell.angle_gamma   90.00
#
_symmetry.space_group_name_H-M   'P 1'
#
loop_
_entity.id
_entity.type
_entity.pdbx_description
1 polymer ?
#
loop_
_entity_poly.entity_id
_entity_poly.type
_entity_poly.pdbx_seq_one_letter_code
_entity_poly.pdbx_strand_id
1 'polypeptide(L)'
;MSTFEIIKQQLNYAKKEYNEVKKKLEDGGKNLNELEEKLERKEWGDDEELKELWKERRSRLIKEKEIWEAEKKRCGNLVEEWGKALREVSRGEVRQVPTIYAKTKITDAFPEGLPYIKPKSLVTSPGLKWQYQLDPNLKTILQEETEKHHYHFCNGENDKINRPIYHFFLRCWHWKIQECIGISSNINQMFELFKGFGAKEKNSKCLAVGIRMFWQLFPDSEDFGRFILTYEAPTPWEVLQLIAKYEKKDLKQISVILVVDGLQNFITTLDDGLNQDSAFCEILAEIGGLAMSNNIFLIPCCTATISRTLRSPLKSTGRLRINLPVISLQPPTTLQNNIFTPVFQQDNHIIKLLVDDCGGHGRALEVLAETLKDKNINECNVDNLMHQLYSNLICRYEDAFNITALEAQTIALLILTRKRLDQNECVPNTDKLPDSFVQPGLIRFKRIGISAEGYFEAPYLWVWIMAQQTTKNGDPLLKGWQLFDYREHSSVSDQRVPVGSQFWNNFEHFIATFRSLKSKVLCENELTTISEIHAGARLHLNDDFKFKNHHLKLECAIHHVNTNSATYDKRMDIECEGAYINVREDQSLNDNPNEVHQAKRWKTKSLSLNDYQSERNKSACDKDFFILFTTAKKCNFKLPMNSGIVDGLKWKEYFGPFAGRAHVYAIVGPLNINTATYTELMTIDGIGENRVITILKERPFKNLEDAKIKTGISEKVLKRLRFLEED
;
A
#
# COMPACT_ATOMS: atom_id res chain seq x y z
N MET A 1 -39.54 24.88 22.49
CA MET A 1 -38.38 25.44 23.23
C MET A 1 -38.60 26.94 23.36
N SER A 2 -38.37 27.54 24.53
CA SER A 2 -38.45 29.00 24.68
C SER A 2 -37.26 29.66 23.95
N THR A 3 -37.41 30.91 23.49
CA THR A 3 -36.34 31.70 22.87
C THR A 3 -35.06 31.73 23.72
N PHE A 4 -35.24 31.74 25.05
CA PHE A 4 -34.16 31.67 26.03
C PHE A 4 -33.35 30.36 25.95
N GLU A 5 -34.02 29.21 25.88
CA GLU A 5 -33.36 27.90 25.77
C GLU A 5 -32.60 27.76 24.44
N ILE A 6 -33.14 28.29 23.34
CA ILE A 6 -32.48 28.28 22.03
C ILE A 6 -31.19 29.09 22.04
N ILE A 7 -31.24 30.33 22.56
CA ILE A 7 -30.05 31.20 22.67
C ILE A 7 -28.98 30.57 23.57
N LYS A 8 -29.40 29.95 24.68
CA LYS A 8 -28.50 29.25 25.60
C LYS A 8 -27.83 28.05 24.93
N GLN A 9 -28.55 27.28 24.13
CA GLN A 9 -28.00 26.16 23.36
C GLN A 9 -26.99 26.64 22.31
N GLN A 10 -27.29 27.71 21.57
CA GLN A 10 -26.39 28.30 20.58
C GLN A 10 -25.11 28.88 21.20
N LEU A 11 -25.24 29.55 22.35
CA LEU A 11 -24.08 30.04 23.10
C LEU A 11 -23.17 28.89 23.55
N ASN A 12 -23.75 27.78 24.00
CA ASN A 12 -22.96 26.60 24.39
C ASN A 12 -22.26 25.95 23.19
N TYR A 13 -22.91 25.91 22.03
CA TYR A 13 -22.32 25.42 20.79
C TYR A 13 -21.14 26.32 20.35
N ALA A 14 -21.34 27.64 20.30
CA ALA A 14 -20.28 28.59 19.94
C ALA A 14 -19.09 28.53 20.90
N LYS A 15 -19.32 28.35 22.21
CA LYS A 15 -18.26 28.15 23.20
C LYS A 15 -17.48 26.86 22.96
N LYS A 16 -18.17 25.77 22.58
CA LYS A 16 -17.52 24.50 22.27
C LYS A 16 -16.63 24.63 21.04
N GLU A 17 -17.13 25.21 19.95
CA GLU A 17 -16.33 25.46 18.74
C GLU A 17 -15.12 26.35 19.04
N TYR A 18 -15.31 27.44 19.78
CA TYR A 18 -14.23 28.33 20.20
C TYR A 18 -13.11 27.58 20.95
N ASN A 19 -13.48 26.70 21.88
CA ASN A 19 -12.52 25.92 22.66
C ASN A 19 -11.77 24.88 21.79
N GLU A 20 -12.45 24.24 20.84
CA GLU A 20 -11.82 23.31 19.90
C GLU A 20 -10.82 24.02 18.97
N VAL A 21 -11.20 25.20 18.45
CA VAL A 21 -10.31 26.03 17.61
C VAL A 21 -9.12 26.51 18.43
N LYS A 22 -9.33 26.94 19.68
CA LYS A 22 -8.26 27.34 20.60
C LYS A 22 -7.25 26.21 20.81
N LYS A 23 -7.72 24.98 21.06
CA LYS A 23 -6.86 23.80 21.24
C LYS A 23 -6.03 23.51 19.99
N LYS A 24 -6.64 23.56 18.79
CA LYS A 24 -5.92 23.35 17.53
C LYS A 24 -4.84 24.39 17.27
N LEU A 25 -5.09 25.63 17.67
CA LEU A 25 -4.13 26.72 17.55
C LEU A 25 -2.95 26.54 18.52
N GLU A 26 -3.21 26.01 19.72
CA GLU A 26 -2.16 25.62 20.67
C GLU A 26 -1.32 24.45 20.14
N ASP A 27 -1.96 23.39 19.62
CA ASP A 27 -1.26 22.22 19.06
C ASP A 27 -0.45 22.57 17.80
N GLY A 28 -1.03 23.37 16.89
CA GLY A 28 -0.34 23.89 15.71
C GLY A 28 0.85 24.80 16.06
N GLY A 29 0.70 25.61 17.12
CA GLY A 29 1.79 26.44 17.65
C GLY A 29 2.96 25.60 18.18
N LYS A 30 2.69 24.49 18.89
CA LYS A 30 3.74 23.56 19.33
C LYS A 30 4.48 22.95 18.15
N ASN A 31 3.77 22.49 17.13
CA ASN A 31 4.36 21.91 15.93
C ASN A 31 5.24 22.92 15.17
N LEU A 32 4.80 24.18 15.09
CA LEU A 32 5.58 25.26 14.48
C LEU A 32 6.85 25.55 15.28
N ASN A 33 6.75 25.68 16.61
CA ASN A 33 7.91 25.89 17.48
C ASN A 33 8.92 24.74 17.38
N GLU A 34 8.46 23.49 17.37
CA GLU A 34 9.34 22.33 17.23
C GLU A 34 10.07 22.33 15.88
N LEU A 35 9.39 22.76 14.81
CA LEU A 35 10.00 22.93 13.49
C LEU A 35 10.98 24.11 13.45
N GLU A 36 10.69 25.22 14.14
CA GLU A 36 11.58 26.37 14.24
C GLU A 36 12.84 26.03 15.04
N GLU A 37 12.73 25.28 16.14
CA GLU A 37 13.91 24.76 16.86
C GLU A 37 14.77 23.84 15.99
N LYS A 38 14.15 22.95 15.20
CA LYS A 38 14.86 22.11 14.22
C LYS A 38 15.56 22.97 13.16
N LEU A 39 14.91 24.06 12.71
CA LEU A 39 15.46 25.04 11.78
C LEU A 39 16.63 25.86 12.37
N GLU A 40 16.63 26.13 13.67
CA GLU A 40 17.73 26.83 14.33
C GLU A 40 18.93 25.92 14.61
N ARG A 41 18.66 24.68 15.04
CA ARG A 41 19.69 23.68 15.37
C ARG A 41 20.41 23.11 14.15
N LYS A 42 20.05 23.53 12.93
CA LYS A 42 20.62 23.00 11.67
C LYS A 42 20.57 21.49 11.59
N GLU A 43 19.48 20.89 12.08
CA GLU A 43 19.35 19.43 12.17
C GLU A 43 19.34 18.72 10.81
N TRP A 44 19.23 19.47 9.71
CA TRP A 44 19.38 19.00 8.33
C TRP A 44 20.83 18.74 7.91
N GLY A 45 21.84 19.20 8.66
CA GLY A 45 23.25 19.02 8.30
C GLY A 45 23.59 19.69 6.96
N ASP A 46 24.13 18.91 6.02
CA ASP A 46 24.52 19.36 4.68
C ASP A 46 23.41 19.18 3.62
N ASP A 47 22.22 18.71 4.02
CA ASP A 47 21.09 18.44 3.11
C ASP A 47 20.28 19.73 2.83
N GLU A 48 20.67 20.44 1.77
CA GLU A 48 19.99 21.68 1.33
C GLU A 48 18.57 21.43 0.79
N GLU A 49 18.24 20.22 0.30
CA GLU A 49 16.87 19.89 -0.11
C GLU A 49 15.94 19.74 1.10
N LEU A 50 16.42 19.07 2.16
CA LEU A 50 15.68 18.93 3.42
C LEU A 50 15.40 20.30 4.07
N LYS A 51 16.35 21.22 3.96
CA LYS A 51 16.21 22.61 4.43
C LYS A 51 15.12 23.37 3.67
N GLU A 52 15.08 23.28 2.34
CA GLU A 52 14.01 23.89 1.55
C GLU A 52 12.64 23.27 1.87
N LEU A 53 12.58 21.95 2.08
CA LEU A 53 11.34 21.26 2.46
C LEU A 53 10.85 21.68 3.86
N TRP A 54 11.74 21.91 4.81
CA TRP A 54 11.38 22.45 6.13
C TRP A 54 10.89 23.89 6.06
N LYS A 55 11.45 24.70 5.15
CA LYS A 55 10.92 26.04 4.85
C LYS A 55 9.52 25.97 4.25
N GLU A 56 9.26 25.05 3.31
CA GLU A 56 7.91 24.85 2.76
C GLU A 56 6.92 24.36 3.81
N ARG A 57 7.32 23.43 4.67
CA ARG A 57 6.50 22.96 5.81
C ARG A 57 6.20 24.12 6.77
N ARG A 58 7.18 24.96 7.06
CA ARG A 58 7.02 26.18 7.86
C ARG A 58 6.01 27.14 7.23
N SER A 59 6.13 27.42 5.92
CA SER A 59 5.18 28.27 5.19
C SER A 59 3.74 27.71 5.23
N ARG A 60 3.57 26.38 5.17
CA ARG A 60 2.25 25.75 5.32
C ARG A 60 1.69 25.92 6.74
N LEU A 61 2.49 25.65 7.77
CA LEU A 61 2.05 25.80 9.16
C LEU A 61 1.71 27.26 9.52
N ILE A 62 2.43 28.24 8.96
CA ILE A 62 2.10 29.66 9.12
C ILE A 62 0.74 29.97 8.49
N LYS A 63 0.48 29.52 7.26
CA LYS A 63 -0.83 29.70 6.61
C LYS A 63 -1.95 29.02 7.39
N GLU A 64 -1.73 27.81 7.89
CA GLU A 64 -2.70 27.13 8.75
C GLU A 64 -2.97 27.90 10.04
N LYS A 65 -1.93 28.45 10.68
CA LYS A 65 -2.07 29.29 11.86
C LYS A 65 -2.91 30.53 11.58
N GLU A 66 -2.67 31.24 10.47
CA GLU A 66 -3.45 32.40 10.05
C GLU A 66 -4.94 32.04 9.85
N ILE A 67 -5.22 30.89 9.22
CA ILE A 67 -6.58 30.37 9.05
C ILE A 67 -7.24 30.12 10.42
N TRP A 68 -6.53 29.46 11.34
CA TRP A 68 -7.06 29.18 12.67
C TRP A 68 -7.21 30.43 13.54
N GLU A 69 -6.36 31.45 13.38
CA GLU A 69 -6.50 32.75 14.06
C GLU A 69 -7.75 33.49 13.57
N ALA A 70 -7.99 33.51 12.25
CA ALA A 70 -9.20 34.07 11.66
C ALA A 70 -10.46 33.33 12.16
N GLU A 71 -10.40 32.01 12.22
CA GLU A 71 -11.50 31.17 12.72
C GLU A 71 -11.74 31.36 14.22
N LYS A 72 -10.68 31.50 15.03
CA LYS A 72 -10.78 31.81 16.45
C LYS A 72 -11.48 33.15 16.68
N LYS A 73 -11.13 34.17 15.88
CA LYS A 73 -11.77 35.49 15.91
C LYS A 73 -13.25 35.39 15.55
N ARG A 74 -13.60 34.64 14.51
CA ARG A 74 -14.99 34.37 14.10
C ARG A 74 -15.80 33.72 15.24
N CYS A 75 -15.28 32.65 15.82
CA CYS A 75 -15.94 31.96 16.94
C CYS A 75 -16.05 32.87 18.18
N GLY A 76 -15.03 33.70 18.45
CA GLY A 76 -15.06 34.68 19.53
C GLY A 76 -16.20 35.70 19.38
N ASN A 77 -16.36 36.26 18.18
CA ASN A 77 -17.46 37.18 17.87
C ASN A 77 -18.83 36.51 18.08
N LEU A 78 -18.99 35.25 17.64
CA LEU A 78 -20.23 34.50 17.85
C LEU A 78 -20.54 34.28 19.34
N VAL A 79 -19.54 33.94 20.15
CA VAL A 79 -19.71 33.78 21.61
C VAL A 79 -20.16 35.11 22.25
N GLU A 80 -19.60 36.23 21.81
CA GLU A 80 -19.96 37.56 22.29
C GLU A 80 -21.38 37.97 21.90
N GLU A 81 -21.75 37.78 20.63
CA GLU A 81 -23.08 38.06 20.08
C GLU A 81 -24.17 37.25 20.79
N TRP A 82 -23.99 35.94 20.91
CA TRP A 82 -24.94 35.07 21.62
C TRP A 82 -24.96 35.34 23.13
N GLY A 83 -23.82 35.70 23.72
CA GLY A 83 -23.74 36.12 25.12
C GLY A 83 -24.50 37.42 25.39
N LYS A 84 -24.46 38.36 24.45
CA LYS A 84 -25.23 39.60 24.49
C LYS A 84 -26.73 39.33 24.34
N ALA A 85 -27.12 38.52 23.35
CA ALA A 85 -28.51 38.12 23.15
C ALA A 85 -29.11 37.42 24.37
N LEU A 86 -28.35 36.54 25.05
CA LEU A 86 -28.81 35.87 26.25
C LEU A 86 -29.09 36.87 27.39
N ARG A 87 -28.23 37.88 27.56
CA ARG A 87 -28.41 38.93 28.58
C ARG A 87 -29.62 39.81 28.31
N GLU A 88 -29.86 40.17 27.05
CA GLU A 88 -31.00 41.00 26.64
C GLU A 88 -32.32 40.26 26.86
N VAL A 89 -32.40 38.99 26.45
CA VAL A 89 -33.58 38.14 26.68
C VAL A 89 -33.82 37.87 28.17
N SER A 90 -32.76 37.75 28.98
CA SER A 90 -32.87 37.61 30.44
C SER A 90 -33.44 38.85 31.14
N ARG A 91 -33.34 40.03 30.51
CA ARG A 91 -33.80 41.32 31.06
C ARG A 91 -35.21 41.71 30.59
N GLY A 92 -35.86 40.89 29.77
CA GLY A 92 -37.18 41.22 29.20
C GLY A 92 -37.13 42.29 28.11
N GLU A 93 -35.95 42.68 27.65
CA GLU A 93 -35.76 43.63 26.56
C GLU A 93 -35.92 42.87 25.23
N VAL A 94 -37.11 42.95 24.61
CA VAL A 94 -37.32 42.40 23.27
C VAL A 94 -36.72 43.37 22.25
N ARG A 95 -35.45 43.13 21.88
CA ARG A 95 -34.90 43.61 20.62
C ARG A 95 -34.46 42.43 19.78
N GLN A 96 -34.59 42.61 18.47
CA GLN A 96 -34.30 41.63 17.42
C GLN A 96 -33.23 40.64 17.85
N VAL A 97 -33.64 39.37 18.00
CA VAL A 97 -32.72 38.24 18.12
C VAL A 97 -31.68 38.41 17.01
N PRO A 98 -30.36 38.32 17.28
CA PRO A 98 -29.35 38.33 16.21
C PRO A 98 -29.86 37.38 15.15
N THR A 99 -29.93 37.83 13.88
CA THR A 99 -30.49 37.04 12.78
C THR A 99 -29.89 35.66 12.93
N ILE A 100 -30.71 34.72 13.41
CA ILE A 100 -30.35 33.32 13.41
C ILE A 100 -30.03 33.14 11.94
N TYR A 101 -28.80 32.79 11.59
CA TYR A 101 -28.58 32.14 10.31
C TYR A 101 -29.35 30.83 10.44
N ALA A 102 -30.68 30.94 10.32
CA ALA A 102 -31.61 29.85 10.32
C ALA A 102 -31.18 29.13 9.08
N LYS A 103 -30.51 28.00 9.32
CA LYS A 103 -30.00 27.18 8.25
C LYS A 103 -31.15 26.98 7.27
N THR A 104 -30.90 27.29 6.01
CA THR A 104 -31.97 27.25 5.03
C THR A 104 -32.24 25.78 4.72
N LYS A 105 -33.51 25.36 4.79
CA LYS A 105 -33.90 24.05 4.29
C LYS A 105 -33.69 24.02 2.78
N ILE A 106 -33.16 22.91 2.29
CA ILE A 106 -32.84 22.80 0.87
C ILE A 106 -34.10 22.84 -0.02
N THR A 107 -35.25 22.39 0.49
CA THR A 107 -36.53 22.48 -0.20
C THR A 107 -37.00 23.92 -0.40
N ASP A 108 -36.64 24.81 0.51
CA ASP A 108 -37.03 26.22 0.49
C ASP A 108 -36.03 27.02 -0.36
N ALA A 109 -34.75 26.65 -0.32
CA ALA A 109 -33.71 27.26 -1.13
C ALA A 109 -33.84 26.91 -2.63
N PHE A 110 -34.33 25.71 -2.95
CA PHE A 110 -34.47 25.21 -4.32
C PHE A 110 -35.90 24.75 -4.61
N PRO A 111 -36.87 25.68 -4.62
CA PRO A 111 -38.28 25.33 -4.82
C PRO A 111 -38.55 24.71 -6.18
N GLU A 112 -37.73 24.98 -7.20
CA GLU A 112 -37.85 24.38 -8.55
C GLU A 112 -37.07 23.05 -8.71
N GLY A 113 -36.43 22.56 -7.64
CA GLY A 113 -35.55 21.39 -7.69
C GLY A 113 -34.07 21.76 -7.91
N LEU A 114 -33.22 20.73 -7.89
CA LEU A 114 -31.76 20.86 -8.05
C LEU A 114 -31.30 20.16 -9.34
N PRO A 115 -30.56 20.83 -10.23
CA PRO A 115 -29.96 20.18 -11.39
C PRO A 115 -28.97 19.11 -10.97
N TYR A 116 -28.97 17.98 -11.68
CA TYR A 116 -27.89 17.01 -11.53
C TYR A 116 -26.58 17.58 -12.07
N ILE A 117 -25.52 17.50 -11.25
CA ILE A 117 -24.15 17.78 -11.67
C ILE A 117 -23.34 16.51 -11.50
N LYS A 118 -22.72 16.07 -12.61
CA LYS A 118 -21.83 14.91 -12.61
C LYS A 118 -20.70 15.14 -11.59
N PRO A 119 -20.41 14.18 -10.69
CA PRO A 119 -19.37 14.36 -9.71
C PRO A 119 -18.02 14.64 -10.37
N LYS A 120 -17.27 15.59 -9.79
CA LYS A 120 -15.83 15.68 -10.06
C LYS A 120 -15.17 14.39 -9.57
N SER A 121 -14.18 13.89 -10.32
CA SER A 121 -13.38 12.75 -9.87
C SER A 121 -12.77 13.05 -8.49
N LEU A 122 -12.85 12.10 -7.55
CA LEU A 122 -12.13 12.19 -6.28
C LEU A 122 -10.61 12.00 -6.45
N VAL A 123 -10.20 11.48 -7.60
CA VAL A 123 -8.80 11.31 -7.96
C VAL A 123 -8.39 12.49 -8.84
N THR A 124 -7.54 13.35 -8.31
CA THR A 124 -6.89 14.45 -9.03
C THR A 124 -5.45 14.11 -9.43
N SER A 125 -4.96 12.92 -9.04
CA SER A 125 -3.63 12.45 -9.39
C SER A 125 -3.54 12.06 -10.87
N PRO A 126 -2.32 11.90 -11.42
CA PRO A 126 -2.11 11.44 -12.79
C PRO A 126 -2.80 10.11 -13.11
N GLY A 127 -3.04 9.29 -12.08
CA GLY A 127 -3.80 8.04 -12.14
C GLY A 127 -5.22 8.18 -12.68
N LEU A 128 -5.77 9.40 -12.75
CA LEU A 128 -7.08 9.67 -13.34
C LEU A 128 -7.18 9.24 -14.81
N LYS A 129 -6.10 9.40 -15.57
CA LYS A 129 -6.08 9.09 -17.02
C LYS A 129 -5.68 7.64 -17.32
N TRP A 130 -5.41 6.86 -16.27
CA TRP A 130 -4.92 5.51 -16.41
C TRP A 130 -6.08 4.55 -16.65
N GLN A 131 -5.83 3.59 -17.53
CA GLN A 131 -6.67 2.43 -17.68
C GLN A 131 -6.16 1.32 -16.77
N TYR A 132 -6.89 1.14 -15.68
CA TYR A 132 -6.66 0.02 -14.76
C TYR A 132 -7.25 -1.27 -15.31
N GLN A 133 -6.54 -2.38 -15.12
CA GLN A 133 -7.07 -3.71 -15.42
C GLN A 133 -8.16 -4.05 -14.42
N LEU A 134 -9.32 -4.52 -14.89
CA LEU A 134 -10.37 -5.01 -14.00
C LEU A 134 -10.04 -6.45 -13.56
N ASP A 135 -10.49 -6.85 -12.37
CA ASP A 135 -10.54 -8.29 -12.05
C ASP A 135 -11.42 -8.98 -13.12
N PRO A 136 -10.97 -10.11 -13.71
CA PRO A 136 -11.71 -10.78 -14.78
C PRO A 136 -13.15 -11.14 -14.40
N ASN A 137 -13.41 -11.39 -13.11
CA ASN A 137 -14.73 -11.75 -12.60
C ASN A 137 -15.55 -10.52 -12.19
N LEU A 138 -14.94 -9.34 -12.02
CA LEU A 138 -15.63 -8.15 -11.52
C LEU A 138 -16.81 -7.76 -12.42
N LYS A 139 -16.60 -7.78 -13.73
CA LYS A 139 -17.65 -7.45 -14.70
C LYS A 139 -18.81 -8.44 -14.59
N THR A 140 -18.51 -9.74 -14.62
CA THR A 140 -19.51 -10.81 -14.51
C THR A 140 -20.31 -10.71 -13.21
N ILE A 141 -19.62 -10.56 -12.07
CA ILE A 141 -20.26 -10.41 -10.74
C ILE A 141 -21.18 -9.19 -10.71
N LEU A 142 -20.70 -8.03 -11.20
CA LEU A 142 -21.50 -6.81 -11.21
C LEU A 142 -22.73 -6.93 -12.10
N GLN A 143 -22.59 -7.52 -13.29
CA GLN A 143 -23.70 -7.71 -14.22
C GLN A 143 -24.75 -8.65 -13.62
N GLU A 144 -24.37 -9.85 -13.21
CA GLU A 144 -25.29 -10.86 -12.67
C GLU A 144 -26.05 -10.35 -11.43
N GLU A 145 -25.34 -9.72 -10.49
CA GLU A 145 -25.96 -9.25 -9.24
C GLU A 145 -26.81 -7.99 -9.44
N THR A 146 -26.42 -7.11 -10.37
CA THR A 146 -27.22 -5.90 -10.69
C THR A 146 -28.49 -6.27 -11.47
N GLU A 147 -28.42 -7.25 -12.37
CA GLU A 147 -29.60 -7.77 -13.08
C GLU A 147 -30.61 -8.41 -12.13
N LYS A 148 -30.15 -9.26 -11.19
CA LYS A 148 -31.00 -9.82 -10.13
C LYS A 148 -31.61 -8.70 -9.29
N HIS A 149 -30.81 -7.73 -8.87
CA HIS A 149 -31.28 -6.58 -8.09
C HIS A 149 -32.38 -5.80 -8.83
N HIS A 150 -32.20 -5.54 -10.12
CA HIS A 150 -33.18 -4.85 -10.96
C HIS A 150 -34.45 -5.69 -11.17
N TYR A 151 -34.32 -7.01 -11.38
CA TYR A 151 -35.46 -7.91 -11.47
C TYR A 151 -36.36 -7.83 -10.21
N HIS A 152 -35.75 -7.94 -9.03
CA HIS A 152 -36.47 -7.79 -7.77
C HIS A 152 -37.05 -6.38 -7.58
N PHE A 153 -36.42 -5.34 -8.15
CA PHE A 153 -36.97 -3.99 -8.24
C PHE A 153 -38.30 -3.94 -8.97
N CYS A 154 -38.32 -4.43 -10.21
CA CYS A 154 -39.51 -4.38 -11.04
C CYS A 154 -40.67 -5.17 -10.43
N ASN A 155 -40.39 -6.24 -9.69
CA ASN A 155 -41.40 -7.06 -9.03
C ASN A 155 -41.85 -6.53 -7.66
N GLY A 156 -41.27 -5.45 -7.15
CA GLY A 156 -41.58 -4.89 -5.83
C GLY A 156 -41.12 -5.79 -4.66
N GLU A 157 -40.15 -6.67 -4.90
CA GLU A 157 -39.61 -7.60 -3.92
C GLU A 157 -38.55 -6.89 -3.06
N ASN A 158 -38.94 -6.50 -1.84
CA ASN A 158 -38.14 -5.66 -0.95
C ASN A 158 -37.56 -6.41 0.23
N ASP A 159 -37.11 -7.63 0.00
CA ASP A 159 -36.31 -8.31 1.02
C ASP A 159 -34.86 -7.82 0.97
N LYS A 160 -34.23 -7.69 2.13
CA LYS A 160 -32.82 -7.31 2.29
C LYS A 160 -31.87 -8.32 1.63
N ILE A 161 -32.33 -9.54 1.38
CA ILE A 161 -31.56 -10.56 0.63
C ILE A 161 -31.56 -10.31 -0.88
N ASN A 162 -32.51 -9.53 -1.41
CA ASN A 162 -32.68 -9.28 -2.84
C ASN A 162 -32.11 -7.92 -3.27
N ARG A 163 -31.82 -7.04 -2.29
CA ARG A 163 -31.36 -5.65 -2.47
C ARG A 163 -29.97 -5.46 -1.87
N PRO A 164 -28.90 -5.86 -2.59
CA PRO A 164 -27.58 -5.93 -2.01
C PRO A 164 -26.92 -4.57 -1.80
N ILE A 165 -25.93 -4.54 -0.88
CA ILE A 165 -24.91 -3.50 -0.85
C ILE A 165 -23.65 -4.01 -1.53
N TYR A 166 -23.12 -3.22 -2.48
CA TYR A 166 -21.89 -3.51 -3.20
C TYR A 166 -20.71 -2.91 -2.45
N HIS A 167 -19.73 -3.72 -2.07
CA HIS A 167 -18.56 -3.29 -1.29
C HIS A 167 -17.26 -3.35 -2.10
N PHE A 168 -16.52 -2.24 -2.12
CA PHE A 168 -15.19 -2.10 -2.72
C PHE A 168 -14.12 -1.92 -1.64
N PHE A 169 -12.96 -2.56 -1.83
CA PHE A 169 -11.81 -2.39 -0.93
C PHE A 169 -10.77 -1.35 -1.40
N LEU A 170 -11.04 -0.53 -2.43
CA LEU A 170 -10.09 0.50 -2.91
C LEU A 170 -10.75 1.75 -3.50
N ARG A 171 -10.06 2.90 -3.37
CA ARG A 171 -10.53 4.25 -3.76
C ARG A 171 -10.50 4.56 -5.28
N CYS A 172 -10.05 3.65 -6.14
CA CYS A 172 -9.57 4.01 -7.50
C CYS A 172 -10.50 3.64 -8.67
N TRP A 173 -11.75 3.19 -8.44
CA TRP A 173 -12.48 2.37 -9.44
C TRP A 173 -13.79 2.96 -9.98
N HIS A 174 -14.07 4.22 -9.66
CA HIS A 174 -15.40 4.82 -9.77
C HIS A 174 -16.00 4.86 -11.19
N TRP A 175 -15.24 5.28 -12.21
CA TRP A 175 -15.79 5.49 -13.55
C TRP A 175 -16.07 4.19 -14.33
N LYS A 176 -15.47 3.06 -13.93
CA LYS A 176 -15.65 1.77 -14.61
C LYS A 176 -16.85 0.95 -14.10
N ILE A 177 -17.49 1.34 -12.99
CA ILE A 177 -18.69 0.64 -12.49
C ILE A 177 -19.81 0.72 -13.52
N GLN A 178 -20.04 1.90 -14.09
CA GLN A 178 -21.01 2.10 -15.18
C GLN A 178 -20.69 1.24 -16.42
N GLU A 179 -19.40 1.14 -16.78
CA GLU A 179 -18.94 0.31 -17.90
C GLU A 179 -19.13 -1.19 -17.62
N CYS A 180 -18.88 -1.63 -16.38
CA CYS A 180 -19.05 -3.01 -15.94
C CYS A 180 -20.52 -3.43 -15.90
N ILE A 181 -21.38 -2.59 -15.32
CA ILE A 181 -22.82 -2.88 -15.22
C ILE A 181 -23.38 -3.08 -16.63
N GLY A 182 -22.81 -2.40 -17.63
CA GLY A 182 -23.37 -2.34 -18.97
C GLY A 182 -24.69 -1.60 -18.87
N ILE A 183 -24.95 -0.67 -19.77
CA ILE A 183 -26.30 -0.11 -19.85
C ILE A 183 -27.18 -1.27 -20.34
N SER A 184 -27.75 -2.06 -19.43
CA SER A 184 -28.91 -2.86 -19.75
C SER A 184 -29.90 -1.86 -20.36
N SER A 185 -30.52 -2.22 -21.47
CA SER A 185 -31.38 -1.34 -22.28
C SER A 185 -32.55 -0.68 -21.53
N ASN A 186 -32.68 -0.95 -20.22
CA ASN A 186 -33.77 -0.56 -19.35
C ASN A 186 -33.37 0.50 -18.30
N ILE A 187 -32.08 0.84 -18.15
CA ILE A 187 -31.60 1.86 -17.18
C ILE A 187 -31.18 3.13 -17.95
N ASN A 188 -32.16 3.99 -18.23
CA ASN A 188 -31.99 5.11 -19.16
C ASN A 188 -31.33 6.37 -18.57
N GLN A 189 -31.28 6.52 -17.24
CA GLN A 189 -30.59 7.63 -16.57
C GLN A 189 -30.05 7.21 -15.21
N MET A 190 -28.74 7.42 -15.01
CA MET A 190 -28.01 7.00 -13.82
C MET A 190 -27.32 8.18 -13.17
N PHE A 191 -27.74 8.54 -11.95
CA PHE A 191 -27.10 9.61 -11.19
C PHE A 191 -26.01 9.05 -10.27
N GLU A 192 -24.77 9.48 -10.48
CA GLU A 192 -23.66 9.21 -9.57
C GLU A 192 -23.60 10.28 -8.49
N LEU A 193 -23.73 9.87 -7.23
CA LEU A 193 -23.62 10.75 -6.07
C LEU A 193 -22.50 10.26 -5.17
N PHE A 194 -21.59 11.15 -4.82
CA PHE A 194 -20.21 10.81 -4.45
C PHE A 194 -19.54 11.91 -3.61
N LYS A 195 -19.04 11.55 -2.42
CA LYS A 195 -17.92 12.25 -1.76
C LYS A 195 -17.42 11.51 -0.53
N GLY A 196 -16.09 11.58 -0.32
CA GLY A 196 -15.43 10.95 0.82
C GLY A 196 -15.71 11.66 2.14
N PHE A 197 -15.87 10.87 3.21
CA PHE A 197 -15.89 11.41 4.56
C PHE A 197 -14.48 11.83 5.00
N GLY A 198 -14.36 12.95 5.70
CA GLY A 198 -13.10 13.39 6.32
C GLY A 198 -13.08 13.07 7.82
N ALA A 199 -11.89 12.99 8.43
CA ALA A 199 -11.73 12.73 9.87
C ALA A 199 -12.39 13.76 10.81
N LYS A 200 -12.91 14.88 10.26
CA LYS A 200 -13.50 16.01 11.01
C LYS A 200 -15.04 15.95 11.10
N GLU A 201 -15.69 14.96 10.48
CA GLU A 201 -17.16 14.89 10.40
C GLU A 201 -17.73 14.00 11.51
N LYS A 202 -18.01 14.61 12.67
CA LYS A 202 -18.63 13.96 13.83
C LYS A 202 -20.16 14.09 13.89
N ASN A 203 -20.82 14.57 12.84
CA ASN A 203 -22.28 14.58 12.82
C ASN A 203 -22.79 13.15 12.67
N SER A 204 -23.62 12.74 13.62
CA SER A 204 -24.33 11.47 13.60
C SER A 204 -25.20 11.33 12.34
N LYS A 205 -25.22 10.14 11.72
CA LYS A 205 -26.26 9.60 10.82
C LYS A 205 -26.18 9.93 9.31
N CYS A 206 -27.07 9.28 8.53
CA CYS A 206 -27.37 9.39 7.10
C CYS A 206 -27.39 10.82 6.55
N LEU A 207 -27.65 11.82 7.39
CA LEU A 207 -27.59 13.25 7.05
C LEU A 207 -26.20 13.65 6.55
N ALA A 208 -25.14 12.98 7.00
CA ALA A 208 -23.79 13.18 6.51
C ALA A 208 -23.67 12.75 5.02
N VAL A 209 -24.36 11.69 4.62
CA VAL A 209 -24.47 11.27 3.20
C VAL A 209 -25.28 12.31 2.43
N GLY A 210 -26.44 12.72 2.95
CA GLY A 210 -27.33 13.67 2.27
C GLY A 210 -26.71 15.07 2.07
N ILE A 211 -26.05 15.64 3.07
CA ILE A 211 -25.36 16.94 2.92
C ILE A 211 -24.20 16.88 1.93
N ARG A 212 -23.52 15.74 1.82
CA ARG A 212 -22.46 15.51 0.82
C ARG A 212 -23.03 15.36 -0.59
N MET A 213 -24.14 14.64 -0.74
CA MET A 213 -24.89 14.56 -2.00
C MET A 213 -25.30 15.97 -2.45
N PHE A 214 -25.87 16.76 -1.54
CA PHE A 214 -26.27 18.12 -1.83
C PHE A 214 -25.07 19.02 -2.20
N TRP A 215 -23.97 18.93 -1.45
CA TRP A 215 -22.75 19.69 -1.75
C TRP A 215 -22.13 19.34 -3.11
N GLN A 216 -22.27 18.09 -3.59
CA GLN A 216 -21.83 17.74 -4.94
C GLN A 216 -22.61 18.50 -6.02
N LEU A 217 -23.91 18.68 -5.81
CA LEU A 217 -24.81 19.31 -6.77
C LEU A 217 -24.71 20.84 -6.76
N PHE A 218 -23.92 21.41 -5.85
CA PHE A 218 -23.78 22.85 -5.69
C PHE A 218 -22.51 23.37 -6.40
N PRO A 219 -22.63 24.09 -7.53
CA PRO A 219 -21.49 24.47 -8.37
C PRO A 219 -20.54 25.51 -7.74
N ASP A 220 -21.04 26.34 -6.80
CA ASP A 220 -20.35 27.55 -6.31
C ASP A 220 -19.67 27.41 -4.93
N SER A 221 -19.58 26.20 -4.36
CA SER A 221 -19.03 25.99 -3.03
C SER A 221 -17.63 25.35 -3.07
N GLU A 222 -16.60 26.19 -3.15
CA GLU A 222 -15.23 25.73 -2.85
C GLU A 222 -15.03 25.50 -1.35
N ASP A 223 -15.76 26.21 -0.49
CA ASP A 223 -15.69 26.09 0.96
C ASP A 223 -16.87 25.26 1.54
N PHE A 224 -16.56 24.02 1.93
CA PHE A 224 -17.51 23.12 2.59
C PHE A 224 -17.89 23.59 4.01
N GLY A 225 -16.98 24.25 4.73
CA GLY A 225 -17.23 24.76 6.08
C GLY A 225 -18.32 25.83 6.07
N ARG A 226 -18.26 26.75 5.10
CA ARG A 226 -19.31 27.75 4.88
C ARG A 226 -20.62 27.11 4.43
N PHE A 227 -20.54 26.06 3.62
CA PHE A 227 -21.71 25.33 3.14
C PHE A 227 -22.53 24.69 4.27
N ILE A 228 -21.87 23.97 5.19
CA ILE A 228 -22.55 23.31 6.32
C ILE A 228 -23.16 24.28 7.33
N LEU A 229 -22.70 25.54 7.35
CA LEU A 229 -23.26 26.61 8.18
C LEU A 229 -24.48 27.27 7.53
N THR A 230 -24.59 27.20 6.21
CA THR A 230 -25.65 27.88 5.42
C THR A 230 -26.92 27.04 5.35
N TYR A 231 -26.80 25.72 5.19
CA TYR A 231 -27.93 24.83 4.92
C TYR A 231 -28.16 23.82 6.04
N GLU A 232 -29.43 23.45 6.25
CA GLU A 232 -29.77 22.29 7.10
C GLU A 232 -29.29 21.03 6.40
N ALA A 233 -28.76 20.06 7.17
CA ALA A 233 -28.30 18.80 6.60
C ALA A 233 -29.50 18.00 6.09
N PRO A 234 -29.64 17.78 4.78
CA PRO A 234 -30.74 17.01 4.24
C PRO A 234 -30.49 15.51 4.37
N THR A 235 -31.55 14.74 4.30
CA THR A 235 -31.50 13.32 4.04
C THR A 235 -31.14 13.05 2.57
N PRO A 236 -30.54 11.89 2.24
CA PRO A 236 -30.38 11.47 0.85
C PRO A 236 -31.69 11.50 0.04
N TRP A 237 -32.81 11.19 0.67
CA TRP A 237 -34.11 11.18 0.01
C TRP A 237 -34.55 12.57 -0.45
N GLU A 238 -34.41 13.59 0.40
CA GLU A 238 -34.73 14.97 0.05
C GLU A 238 -33.89 15.48 -1.14
N VAL A 239 -32.63 15.07 -1.22
CA VAL A 239 -31.77 15.42 -2.36
C VAL A 239 -32.26 14.74 -3.64
N LEU A 240 -32.58 13.44 -3.59
CA LEU A 240 -33.12 12.71 -4.74
C LEU A 240 -34.46 13.28 -5.22
N GLN A 241 -35.33 13.68 -4.29
CA GLN A 241 -36.60 14.35 -4.61
C GLN A 241 -36.39 15.67 -5.35
N LEU A 242 -35.39 16.46 -4.96
CA LEU A 242 -35.09 17.72 -5.65
C LEU A 242 -34.51 17.50 -7.04
N ILE A 243 -33.69 16.48 -7.24
CA ILE A 243 -33.21 16.08 -8.58
C ILE A 243 -34.41 15.67 -9.44
N ALA A 244 -35.27 14.77 -8.94
CA ALA A 244 -36.44 14.29 -9.67
C ALA A 244 -37.39 15.44 -10.07
N LYS A 245 -37.58 16.39 -9.14
CA LYS A 245 -38.38 17.60 -9.37
C LYS A 245 -37.81 18.45 -10.50
N TYR A 246 -36.50 18.71 -10.49
CA TYR A 246 -35.84 19.50 -11.53
C TYR A 246 -35.91 18.82 -12.91
N GLU A 247 -35.65 17.51 -12.95
CA GLU A 247 -35.70 16.70 -14.17
C GLU A 247 -37.12 16.45 -14.68
N LYS A 248 -38.15 16.86 -13.92
CA LYS A 248 -39.58 16.64 -14.20
C LYS A 248 -39.91 15.16 -14.42
N LYS A 249 -39.30 14.28 -13.60
CA LYS A 249 -39.47 12.83 -13.67
C LYS A 249 -40.01 12.25 -12.39
N ASP A 250 -40.76 11.16 -12.52
CA ASP A 250 -41.12 10.34 -11.38
C ASP A 250 -39.85 9.61 -10.86
N LEU A 251 -39.74 9.46 -9.54
CA LEU A 251 -38.59 8.78 -8.93
C LEU A 251 -38.43 7.35 -9.46
N LYS A 252 -39.51 6.65 -9.85
CA LYS A 252 -39.45 5.28 -10.39
C LYS A 252 -38.77 5.19 -11.75
N GLN A 253 -38.69 6.31 -12.46
CA GLN A 253 -38.02 6.42 -13.75
C GLN A 253 -36.53 6.77 -13.60
N ILE A 254 -36.09 7.02 -12.37
CA ILE A 254 -34.72 7.41 -12.05
C ILE A 254 -33.97 6.20 -11.50
N SER A 255 -32.76 5.99 -12.01
CA SER A 255 -31.80 5.05 -11.42
C SER A 255 -30.62 5.82 -10.83
N VAL A 256 -30.09 5.33 -9.71
CA VAL A 256 -29.04 6.02 -8.94
C VAL A 256 -27.95 5.03 -8.58
N ILE A 257 -26.69 5.40 -8.84
CA ILE A 257 -25.55 4.77 -8.18
C ILE A 257 -25.09 5.72 -7.08
N LEU A 258 -25.30 5.31 -5.84
CA LEU A 258 -24.81 6.04 -4.68
C LEU A 258 -23.46 5.46 -4.31
N VAL A 259 -22.37 6.20 -4.55
CA VAL A 259 -21.05 5.78 -4.11
C VAL A 259 -20.65 6.52 -2.83
N VAL A 260 -20.41 5.75 -1.77
CA VAL A 260 -20.01 6.26 -0.47
C VAL A 260 -18.57 5.84 -0.20
N ASP A 261 -17.64 6.79 -0.32
CA ASP A 261 -16.21 6.55 -0.11
C ASP A 261 -15.78 6.87 1.33
N GLY A 262 -14.86 6.06 1.85
CA GLY A 262 -14.19 6.37 3.11
C GLY A 262 -14.97 6.00 4.37
N LEU A 263 -15.80 4.95 4.32
CA LEU A 263 -16.58 4.52 5.49
C LEU A 263 -15.71 4.15 6.70
N GLN A 264 -14.43 3.81 6.51
CA GLN A 264 -13.52 3.53 7.62
C GLN A 264 -13.36 4.69 8.61
N ASN A 265 -13.70 5.92 8.22
CA ASN A 265 -13.63 7.08 9.10
C ASN A 265 -14.71 7.08 10.20
N PHE A 266 -15.70 6.20 10.11
CA PHE A 266 -16.70 5.96 11.15
C PHE A 266 -16.32 4.83 12.12
N ILE A 267 -15.15 4.21 11.91
CA ILE A 267 -14.56 3.29 12.89
C ILE A 267 -13.75 4.14 13.88
N THR A 268 -14.27 4.21 15.09
CA THR A 268 -13.69 4.96 16.22
C THR A 268 -13.15 4.03 17.31
N THR A 269 -13.60 2.78 17.36
CA THR A 269 -13.16 1.74 18.30
C THR A 269 -12.84 0.43 17.58
N LEU A 270 -12.07 -0.47 18.22
CA LEU A 270 -11.77 -1.82 17.70
C LEU A 270 -13.04 -2.67 17.52
N ASP A 271 -14.06 -2.39 18.33
CA ASP A 271 -15.38 -3.03 18.30
C ASP A 271 -16.29 -2.46 17.21
N ASP A 272 -15.95 -1.33 16.59
CA ASP A 272 -16.75 -0.76 15.51
C ASP A 272 -16.66 -1.68 14.27
N GLY A 273 -17.80 -2.28 13.90
CA GLY A 273 -17.81 -3.33 12.89
C GLY A 273 -17.65 -4.75 13.47
N LEU A 274 -17.76 -4.90 14.80
CA LEU A 274 -18.22 -6.10 15.53
C LEU A 274 -19.53 -5.83 16.28
N ASN A 275 -19.65 -4.64 16.86
CA ASN A 275 -20.86 -4.14 17.48
C ASN A 275 -21.86 -3.64 16.42
N GLN A 276 -23.13 -4.02 16.56
CA GLN A 276 -24.23 -3.59 15.69
C GLN A 276 -24.60 -2.12 15.91
N ASP A 277 -24.37 -1.62 17.13
CA ASP A 277 -24.70 -0.25 17.53
C ASP A 277 -23.58 0.75 17.20
N SER A 278 -22.54 0.32 16.46
CA SER A 278 -21.48 1.23 16.03
C SER A 278 -21.96 2.19 14.94
N ALA A 279 -21.42 3.40 14.92
CA ALA A 279 -21.72 4.41 13.90
C ALA A 279 -21.44 3.88 12.48
N PHE A 280 -20.40 3.06 12.32
CA PHE A 280 -20.09 2.38 11.07
C PHE A 280 -21.22 1.45 10.61
N CYS A 281 -21.73 0.59 11.49
CA CYS A 281 -22.80 -0.35 11.17
C CYS A 281 -24.13 0.36 10.94
N GLU A 282 -24.44 1.39 11.72
CA GLU A 282 -25.64 2.23 11.57
C GLU A 282 -25.67 2.90 10.19
N ILE A 283 -24.61 3.60 9.80
CA ILE A 283 -24.52 4.27 8.49
C ILE A 283 -24.65 3.26 7.35
N LEU A 284 -24.00 2.10 7.46
CA LEU A 284 -24.06 1.08 6.43
C LEU A 284 -25.48 0.45 6.32
N ALA A 285 -26.17 0.29 7.44
CA ALA A 285 -27.56 -0.14 7.48
C ALA A 285 -28.51 0.92 6.86
N GLU A 286 -28.28 2.20 7.14
CA GLU A 286 -29.03 3.33 6.57
C GLU A 286 -28.82 3.43 5.05
N ILE A 287 -27.57 3.35 4.56
CA ILE A 287 -27.26 3.36 3.12
C ILE A 287 -27.98 2.22 2.41
N GLY A 288 -27.91 0.99 2.95
CA GLY A 288 -28.66 -0.12 2.36
C GLY A 288 -30.17 0.03 2.52
N GLY A 289 -30.65 0.80 3.50
CA GLY A 289 -32.05 1.16 3.66
C GLY A 289 -32.57 2.00 2.49
N LEU A 290 -31.73 2.87 1.91
CA LEU A 290 -32.08 3.68 0.74
C LEU A 290 -32.44 2.81 -0.48
N ALA A 291 -31.75 1.68 -0.65
CA ALA A 291 -32.00 0.73 -1.74
C ALA A 291 -33.28 -0.10 -1.57
N MET A 292 -33.94 -0.03 -0.40
CA MET A 292 -35.19 -0.75 -0.14
C MET A 292 -36.43 -0.04 -0.69
N SER A 293 -36.28 1.19 -1.21
CA SER A 293 -37.38 1.97 -1.71
C SER A 293 -37.94 1.38 -3.01
N ASN A 294 -39.26 1.14 -3.07
CA ASN A 294 -39.96 0.82 -4.32
C ASN A 294 -40.09 1.99 -5.29
N ASN A 295 -39.72 3.19 -4.83
CA ASN A 295 -39.94 4.40 -5.57
C ASN A 295 -38.72 4.80 -6.39
N ILE A 296 -37.55 4.19 -6.22
CA ILE A 296 -36.34 4.50 -7.00
C ILE A 296 -35.44 3.27 -7.09
N PHE A 297 -34.84 3.03 -8.25
CA PHE A 297 -33.82 1.98 -8.35
C PHE A 297 -32.47 2.53 -7.92
N LEU A 298 -32.00 2.15 -6.74
CA LEU A 298 -30.76 2.66 -6.15
C LEU A 298 -29.76 1.53 -5.90
N ILE A 299 -28.55 1.67 -6.45
CA ILE A 299 -27.42 0.77 -6.28
C ILE A 299 -26.45 1.41 -5.28
N PRO A 300 -26.40 0.94 -4.01
CA PRO A 300 -25.48 1.47 -3.02
C PRO A 300 -24.11 0.79 -3.15
N CYS A 301 -23.11 1.59 -3.46
CA CYS A 301 -21.70 1.22 -3.59
C CYS A 301 -20.91 1.83 -2.43
N CYS A 302 -20.40 1.00 -1.54
CA CYS A 302 -19.66 1.43 -0.36
C CYS A 302 -18.18 1.09 -0.51
N THR A 303 -17.28 2.03 -0.22
CA THR A 303 -15.85 1.76 -0.15
C THR A 303 -15.36 1.89 1.29
N ALA A 304 -14.48 0.98 1.69
CA ALA A 304 -13.72 1.09 2.94
C ALA A 304 -12.36 0.43 2.80
N THR A 305 -11.35 0.92 3.51
CA THR A 305 -10.01 0.32 3.53
C THR A 305 -9.84 -0.77 4.61
N ILE A 306 -10.93 -1.28 5.17
CA ILE A 306 -10.94 -2.31 6.22
C ILE A 306 -11.00 -3.66 5.54
N SER A 307 -10.19 -4.66 5.92
CA SER A 307 -10.21 -6.00 5.29
C SER A 307 -10.98 -7.07 6.05
N ARG A 308 -11.36 -6.83 7.32
CA ARG A 308 -12.17 -7.72 8.16
C ARG A 308 -13.51 -7.95 7.53
N THR A 309 -13.99 -9.18 7.68
CA THR A 309 -15.32 -9.51 7.21
C THR A 309 -16.33 -8.73 8.04
N LEU A 310 -16.94 -7.70 7.45
CA LEU A 310 -18.10 -7.01 8.03
C LEU A 310 -19.29 -7.96 8.28
N ARG A 311 -19.13 -9.26 7.99
CA ARG A 311 -20.14 -10.31 8.15
C ARG A 311 -20.70 -10.35 9.56
N SER A 312 -19.88 -10.27 10.61
CA SER A 312 -20.32 -10.55 11.99
C SER A 312 -21.41 -9.60 12.53
N PRO A 313 -21.23 -8.26 12.57
CA PRO A 313 -22.29 -7.36 13.07
C PRO A 313 -23.49 -7.33 12.13
N LEU A 314 -23.25 -7.24 10.83
CA LEU A 314 -24.33 -7.07 9.87
C LEU A 314 -25.05 -8.38 9.56
N LYS A 315 -24.62 -9.52 10.14
CA LYS A 315 -25.35 -10.79 10.05
C LYS A 315 -26.77 -10.64 10.62
N SER A 316 -26.94 -9.83 11.68
CA SER A 316 -28.26 -9.53 12.25
C SER A 316 -29.15 -8.74 11.31
N THR A 317 -28.57 -7.94 10.40
CA THR A 317 -29.35 -7.15 9.45
C THR A 317 -30.00 -8.01 8.38
N GLY A 318 -29.52 -9.24 8.14
CA GLY A 318 -29.99 -10.14 7.09
C GLY A 318 -29.68 -9.67 5.66
N ARG A 319 -28.90 -8.60 5.49
CA ARG A 319 -28.69 -7.96 4.18
C ARG A 319 -27.64 -8.65 3.32
N LEU A 320 -27.99 -8.92 2.06
CA LEU A 320 -27.07 -9.44 1.06
C LEU A 320 -25.99 -8.40 0.75
N ARG A 321 -24.75 -8.87 0.62
CA ARG A 321 -23.60 -8.03 0.31
C ARG A 321 -22.75 -8.68 -0.76
N ILE A 322 -22.43 -7.89 -1.77
CA ILE A 322 -21.58 -8.31 -2.87
C ILE A 322 -20.22 -7.68 -2.67
N ASN A 323 -19.26 -8.50 -2.23
CA ASN A 323 -17.87 -8.07 -2.10
C ASN A 323 -17.23 -8.13 -3.48
N LEU A 324 -16.75 -6.99 -3.96
CA LEU A 324 -16.16 -6.89 -5.28
C LEU A 324 -14.65 -7.15 -5.18
N PRO A 325 -14.10 -8.04 -6.03
CA PRO A 325 -12.71 -8.43 -5.95
C PRO A 325 -11.79 -7.24 -6.21
N VAL A 326 -10.71 -7.16 -5.42
CA VAL A 326 -9.62 -6.20 -5.61
C VAL A 326 -8.36 -6.99 -5.96
N ILE A 327 -7.79 -6.68 -7.12
CA ILE A 327 -6.54 -7.29 -7.59
C ILE A 327 -5.35 -6.33 -7.45
N SER A 328 -4.15 -6.90 -7.29
CA SER A 328 -2.92 -6.16 -7.54
C SER A 328 -2.96 -5.59 -8.96
N LEU A 329 -2.72 -4.29 -9.09
CA LEU A 329 -2.71 -3.64 -10.38
C LEU A 329 -1.51 -4.13 -11.18
N GLN A 330 -1.76 -4.47 -12.44
CA GLN A 330 -0.68 -4.53 -13.43
C GLN A 330 -0.27 -3.10 -13.81
N PRO A 331 0.92 -2.92 -14.41
CA PRO A 331 1.36 -1.62 -14.92
C PRO A 331 0.26 -1.00 -15.82
N PRO A 332 -0.15 0.25 -15.56
CA PRO A 332 -1.26 0.90 -16.26
C PRO A 332 -0.87 1.35 -17.67
N THR A 333 -1.90 1.53 -18.50
CA THR A 333 -1.79 2.19 -19.80
C THR A 333 -2.58 3.50 -19.81
N THR A 334 -2.24 4.41 -20.70
CA THR A 334 -3.06 5.58 -21.03
C THR A 334 -3.63 5.46 -22.43
N LEU A 335 -4.82 6.02 -22.64
CA LEU A 335 -5.40 6.17 -23.97
C LEU A 335 -5.11 7.59 -24.47
N GLN A 336 -4.25 7.72 -25.48
CA GLN A 336 -4.00 8.99 -26.17
C GLN A 336 -4.24 8.79 -27.66
N ASN A 337 -5.09 9.63 -28.26
CA ASN A 337 -5.43 9.56 -29.69
C ASN A 337 -5.87 8.15 -30.17
N ASN A 338 -6.67 7.44 -29.37
CA ASN A 338 -7.11 6.06 -29.60
C ASN A 338 -5.98 5.00 -29.61
N ILE A 339 -4.78 5.34 -29.14
CA ILE A 339 -3.65 4.43 -29.01
C ILE A 339 -3.39 4.18 -27.52
N PHE A 340 -3.26 2.89 -27.15
CA PHE A 340 -2.85 2.49 -25.82
C PHE A 340 -1.33 2.61 -25.68
N THR A 341 -0.89 3.50 -24.80
CA THR A 341 0.53 3.67 -24.47
C THR A 341 0.79 3.20 -23.03
N PRO A 342 1.82 2.38 -22.80
CA PRO A 342 2.27 2.06 -21.44
C PRO A 342 2.64 3.34 -20.68
N VAL A 343 2.21 3.45 -19.42
CA VAL A 343 2.66 4.54 -18.55
C VAL A 343 4.15 4.41 -18.22
N PHE A 344 4.63 3.17 -18.10
CA PHE A 344 6.01 2.84 -17.78
C PHE A 344 6.65 2.06 -18.93
N GLN A 345 7.79 2.52 -19.41
CA GLN A 345 8.59 1.86 -20.45
C GLN A 345 9.42 0.73 -19.82
N GLN A 346 8.80 -0.44 -19.66
CA GLN A 346 9.37 -1.60 -18.94
C GLN A 346 10.36 -2.44 -19.75
N ASP A 347 10.67 -2.04 -20.98
CA ASP A 347 11.83 -2.49 -21.75
C ASP A 347 13.14 -2.12 -21.03
N ASN A 348 13.16 -0.99 -20.31
CA ASN A 348 14.20 -0.69 -19.35
C ASN A 348 14.01 -1.51 -18.06
N HIS A 349 15.00 -2.33 -17.70
CA HIS A 349 14.92 -3.23 -16.56
C HIS A 349 14.89 -2.52 -15.20
N ILE A 350 15.41 -1.29 -15.11
CA ILE A 350 15.33 -0.44 -13.90
C ILE A 350 13.91 0.08 -13.72
N ILE A 351 13.25 0.55 -14.79
CA ILE A 351 11.82 0.91 -14.73
C ILE A 351 10.99 -0.31 -14.32
N LYS A 352 11.27 -1.47 -14.93
CA LYS A 352 10.58 -2.72 -14.57
C LYS A 352 10.77 -3.04 -13.08
N LEU A 353 11.99 -2.93 -12.56
CA LEU A 353 12.29 -3.14 -11.13
C LEU A 353 11.50 -2.18 -10.24
N LEU A 354 11.52 -0.87 -10.54
CA LEU A 354 10.79 0.16 -9.77
C LEU A 354 9.28 -0.10 -9.75
N VAL A 355 8.72 -0.53 -10.88
CA VAL A 355 7.29 -0.87 -10.98
C VAL A 355 6.98 -2.16 -10.22
N ASP A 356 7.83 -3.18 -10.31
CA ASP A 356 7.69 -4.43 -9.54
C ASP A 356 7.77 -4.13 -8.02
N ASP A 357 8.66 -3.23 -7.61
CA ASP A 357 8.83 -2.79 -6.23
C ASP A 357 7.62 -2.02 -5.68
N CYS A 358 6.77 -1.43 -6.56
CA CYS A 358 5.46 -0.88 -6.18
C CYS A 358 4.40 -1.97 -5.89
N GLY A 359 4.67 -3.24 -6.22
CA GLY A 359 3.82 -4.39 -5.89
C GLY A 359 2.37 -4.26 -6.38
N GLY A 360 2.15 -3.51 -7.46
CA GLY A 360 0.82 -3.22 -8.01
C GLY A 360 -0.05 -2.33 -7.13
N HIS A 361 0.53 -1.48 -6.28
CA HIS A 361 -0.21 -0.49 -5.49
C HIS A 361 -0.42 0.78 -6.31
N GLY A 362 -1.68 1.13 -6.61
CA GLY A 362 -1.99 2.31 -7.43
C GLY A 362 -1.38 3.60 -6.90
N ARG A 363 -1.46 3.82 -5.59
CA ARG A 363 -0.83 4.96 -4.91
C ARG A 363 0.69 5.03 -5.11
N ALA A 364 1.37 3.89 -4.98
CA ALA A 364 2.83 3.84 -5.18
C ALA A 364 3.19 4.08 -6.65
N LEU A 365 2.44 3.49 -7.58
CA LEU A 365 2.62 3.72 -9.01
C LEU A 365 2.40 5.18 -9.38
N GLU A 366 1.35 5.83 -8.84
CA GLU A 366 1.07 7.26 -9.07
C GLU A 366 2.25 8.14 -8.66
N VAL A 367 2.78 7.92 -7.46
CA VAL A 367 3.96 8.67 -6.98
C VAL A 367 5.19 8.34 -7.83
N LEU A 368 5.40 7.08 -8.24
CA LEU A 368 6.50 6.72 -9.14
C LEU A 368 6.38 7.43 -10.49
N ALA A 369 5.19 7.50 -11.08
CA ALA A 369 4.97 8.17 -12.35
C ALA A 369 5.18 9.69 -12.25
N GLU A 370 4.77 10.32 -11.15
CA GLU A 370 5.07 11.73 -10.89
C GLU A 370 6.59 11.95 -10.73
N THR A 371 7.27 11.07 -10.00
CA THR A 371 8.71 11.16 -9.76
C THR A 371 9.53 10.93 -11.04
N LEU A 372 9.04 10.13 -11.99
CA LEU A 372 9.66 9.89 -13.30
C LEU A 372 9.28 10.91 -14.36
N LYS A 373 8.31 11.78 -14.08
CA LYS A 373 7.79 12.74 -15.05
C LYS A 373 8.92 13.67 -15.52
N ASP A 374 9.00 13.85 -16.83
CA ASP A 374 9.97 14.74 -17.49
C ASP A 374 11.46 14.34 -17.26
N LYS A 375 11.72 13.10 -16.80
CA LYS A 375 13.07 12.57 -16.58
C LYS A 375 13.46 11.53 -17.63
N ASN A 376 14.72 11.60 -18.08
CA ASN A 376 15.34 10.54 -18.86
C ASN A 376 15.93 9.48 -17.92
N ILE A 377 15.27 8.33 -17.78
CA ILE A 377 15.71 7.28 -16.86
C ILE A 377 17.13 6.80 -17.17
N ASN A 378 17.62 6.90 -18.39
CA ASN A 378 18.94 6.42 -18.80
C ASN A 378 20.09 7.36 -18.37
N GLU A 379 19.75 8.56 -17.88
CA GLU A 379 20.67 9.62 -17.44
C GLU A 379 20.43 10.03 -15.98
N CYS A 380 19.56 9.31 -15.27
CA CYS A 380 19.19 9.62 -13.90
C CYS A 380 20.15 8.99 -12.89
N ASN A 381 20.44 9.71 -11.81
CA ASN A 381 20.95 9.10 -10.59
C ASN A 381 19.80 8.37 -9.88
N VAL A 382 19.89 7.03 -9.79
CA VAL A 382 18.86 6.18 -9.18
C VAL A 382 18.67 6.50 -7.70
N ASP A 383 19.72 6.90 -6.99
CA ASP A 383 19.62 7.26 -5.58
C ASP A 383 18.75 8.49 -5.40
N ASN A 384 19.03 9.56 -6.15
CA ASN A 384 18.24 10.78 -6.08
C ASN A 384 16.78 10.50 -6.46
N LEU A 385 16.56 9.66 -7.48
CA LEU A 385 15.23 9.22 -7.87
C LEU A 385 14.51 8.52 -6.72
N MET A 386 15.19 7.62 -6.02
CA MET A 386 14.64 6.86 -4.91
C MET A 386 14.40 7.70 -3.65
N HIS A 387 15.28 8.65 -3.33
CA HIS A 387 15.05 9.62 -2.25
C HIS A 387 13.83 10.48 -2.54
N GLN A 388 13.66 10.94 -3.78
CA GLN A 388 12.48 11.71 -4.16
C GLN A 388 11.21 10.86 -4.08
N LEU A 389 11.27 9.61 -4.53
CA LEU A 389 10.15 8.66 -4.39
C LEU A 389 9.80 8.43 -2.91
N TYR A 390 10.79 8.21 -2.05
CA TYR A 390 10.63 8.10 -0.60
C TYR A 390 9.93 9.32 -0.03
N SER A 391 10.50 10.51 -0.24
CA SER A 391 9.98 11.77 0.31
C SER A 391 8.55 12.02 -0.15
N ASN A 392 8.25 11.79 -1.43
CA ASN A 392 6.90 11.97 -1.96
C ASN A 392 5.89 10.97 -1.35
N LEU A 393 6.30 9.71 -1.12
CA LEU A 393 5.45 8.71 -0.46
C LEU A 393 5.17 9.08 0.99
N ILE A 394 6.20 9.45 1.76
CA ILE A 394 6.06 9.85 3.16
C ILE A 394 5.18 11.10 3.28
N CYS A 395 5.44 12.13 2.47
CA CYS A 395 4.67 13.37 2.53
C CYS A 395 3.19 13.18 2.16
N ARG A 396 2.86 12.26 1.23
CA ARG A 396 1.49 12.05 0.77
C ARG A 396 0.71 11.06 1.63
N TYR A 397 1.40 10.13 2.29
CA TYR A 397 0.79 9.03 3.05
C TYR A 397 1.39 8.90 4.46
N GLU A 398 1.68 10.01 5.13
CA GLU A 398 2.31 10.06 6.47
C GLU A 398 1.62 9.10 7.47
N ASP A 399 0.29 9.09 7.50
CA ASP A 399 -0.51 8.19 8.36
C ASP A 399 -0.23 6.69 8.10
N ALA A 400 0.10 6.32 6.86
CA ALA A 400 0.39 4.93 6.48
C ALA A 400 1.76 4.45 6.92
N PHE A 401 2.59 5.37 7.41
CA PHE A 401 3.89 5.09 7.97
C PHE A 401 3.99 5.42 9.45
N ASN A 402 2.87 5.77 10.09
CA ASN A 402 2.79 5.98 11.54
C ASN A 402 2.71 4.63 12.29
N ILE A 403 3.78 3.84 12.19
CA ILE A 403 3.95 2.56 12.88
C ILE A 403 5.22 2.59 13.73
N THR A 404 5.22 1.84 14.83
CA THR A 404 6.41 1.71 15.68
C THR A 404 7.44 0.77 15.04
N ALA A 405 8.70 0.85 15.49
CA ALA A 405 9.75 -0.06 15.03
C ALA A 405 9.42 -1.54 15.29
N LEU A 406 8.82 -1.84 16.45
CA LEU A 406 8.38 -3.18 16.82
C LEU A 406 7.27 -3.71 15.90
N GLU A 407 6.32 -2.84 15.54
CA GLU A 407 5.26 -3.17 14.58
C GLU A 407 5.82 -3.41 13.18
N ALA A 408 6.73 -2.56 12.71
CA ALA A 408 7.42 -2.74 11.44
C ALA A 408 8.16 -4.08 11.36
N GLN A 409 8.90 -4.42 12.43
CA GLN A 409 9.60 -5.71 12.55
C GLN A 409 8.61 -6.88 12.51
N THR A 410 7.53 -6.79 13.27
CA THR A 410 6.48 -7.81 13.33
C THR A 410 5.85 -8.01 11.96
N ILE A 411 5.47 -6.94 11.26
CA ILE A 411 4.78 -7.02 9.98
C ILE A 411 5.66 -7.72 8.95
N ALA A 412 6.93 -7.35 8.82
CA ALA A 412 7.74 -8.01 7.80
C ALA A 412 8.26 -9.39 8.21
N LEU A 413 8.37 -9.72 9.50
CA LEU A 413 8.45 -11.12 9.92
C LEU A 413 7.28 -11.92 9.32
N LEU A 414 6.05 -11.45 9.52
CA LEU A 414 4.84 -12.13 9.06
C LEU A 414 4.76 -12.25 7.53
N ILE A 415 5.22 -11.24 6.80
CA ILE A 415 5.30 -11.25 5.33
C ILE A 415 6.36 -12.27 4.87
N LEU A 416 7.55 -12.25 5.45
CA LEU A 416 8.69 -13.06 5.02
C LEU A 416 8.50 -14.55 5.32
N THR A 417 7.90 -14.89 6.46
CA THR A 417 7.58 -16.28 6.82
C THR A 417 6.23 -16.74 6.28
N ARG A 418 5.49 -15.86 5.59
CA ARG A 418 4.08 -16.07 5.23
C ARG A 418 3.28 -16.66 6.40
N LYS A 419 3.46 -16.11 7.60
CA LYS A 419 2.74 -16.62 8.78
C LYS A 419 1.25 -16.42 8.58
N ARG A 420 0.47 -17.48 8.82
CA ARG A 420 -0.99 -17.40 8.77
C ARG A 420 -1.47 -16.54 9.93
N LEU A 421 -2.41 -15.65 9.64
CA LEU A 421 -3.04 -14.77 10.60
C LEU A 421 -4.55 -14.95 10.49
N ASP A 422 -5.26 -14.94 11.62
CA ASP A 422 -6.71 -14.75 11.63
C ASP A 422 -7.00 -13.24 11.65
N GLN A 423 -7.88 -12.78 10.75
CA GLN A 423 -8.30 -11.37 10.67
C GLN A 423 -8.97 -10.84 11.95
N ASN A 424 -9.47 -11.72 12.83
CA ASN A 424 -10.20 -11.39 14.04
C ASN A 424 -9.35 -11.48 15.30
N GLU A 425 -8.11 -11.93 15.19
CA GLU A 425 -7.18 -12.02 16.31
C GLU A 425 -6.11 -10.92 16.21
N CYS A 426 -5.55 -10.52 17.35
CA CYS A 426 -4.46 -9.57 17.36
C CYS A 426 -3.25 -10.16 16.63
N VAL A 427 -2.57 -9.32 15.86
CA VAL A 427 -1.30 -9.68 15.25
C VAL A 427 -0.31 -10.01 16.38
N PRO A 428 0.43 -11.13 16.30
CA PRO A 428 1.34 -11.55 17.36
C PRO A 428 2.28 -10.42 17.80
N ASN A 429 2.51 -10.28 19.10
CA ASN A 429 3.32 -9.21 19.70
C ASN A 429 2.78 -7.78 19.54
N THR A 430 1.51 -7.63 19.18
CA THR A 430 0.83 -6.34 19.10
C THR A 430 -0.56 -6.43 19.75
N ASP A 431 -1.14 -5.28 20.05
CA ASP A 431 -2.55 -5.12 20.47
C ASP A 431 -3.48 -4.78 19.29
N LYS A 432 -2.96 -4.83 18.05
CA LYS A 432 -3.64 -4.42 16.83
C LYS A 432 -4.12 -5.62 16.02
N LEU A 433 -5.31 -5.51 15.45
CA LEU A 433 -5.82 -6.46 14.46
C LEU A 433 -5.14 -6.26 13.10
N PRO A 434 -5.15 -7.27 12.20
CA PRO A 434 -4.60 -7.13 10.85
C PRO A 434 -5.11 -5.91 10.08
N ASP A 435 -6.36 -5.54 10.30
CA ASP A 435 -6.99 -4.38 9.66
C ASP A 435 -6.36 -3.04 10.01
N SER A 436 -5.87 -2.88 11.24
CA SER A 436 -5.20 -1.64 11.65
C SER A 436 -3.98 -1.36 10.78
N PHE A 437 -3.35 -2.41 10.24
CA PHE A 437 -2.20 -2.33 9.35
C PHE A 437 -2.61 -2.21 7.87
N VAL A 438 -3.75 -2.77 7.47
CA VAL A 438 -4.26 -2.69 6.09
C VAL A 438 -4.94 -1.36 5.79
N GLN A 439 -5.61 -0.76 6.78
CA GLN A 439 -6.41 0.45 6.65
C GLN A 439 -5.70 1.62 5.95
N PRO A 440 -4.41 1.87 6.19
CA PRO A 440 -3.72 2.96 5.49
C PRO A 440 -3.48 2.68 3.99
N GLY A 441 -3.54 1.43 3.55
CA GLY A 441 -3.57 1.02 2.15
C GLY A 441 -2.21 0.69 1.51
N LEU A 442 -1.17 0.47 2.32
CA LEU A 442 0.17 0.07 1.86
C LEU A 442 0.50 -1.41 2.16
N ILE A 443 -0.28 -2.05 3.02
CA ILE A 443 -0.27 -3.50 3.26
C ILE A 443 -1.61 -4.06 2.80
N ARG A 444 -1.61 -5.28 2.28
CA ARG A 444 -2.80 -6.05 1.93
C ARG A 444 -2.91 -7.27 2.82
N PHE A 445 -4.13 -7.66 3.13
CA PHE A 445 -4.41 -8.96 3.73
C PHE A 445 -4.99 -9.90 2.68
N LYS A 446 -4.18 -10.84 2.20
CA LYS A 446 -4.58 -11.84 1.22
C LYS A 446 -5.19 -13.04 1.92
N ARG A 447 -6.52 -13.17 1.81
CA ARG A 447 -7.27 -14.29 2.38
C ARG A 447 -7.00 -15.61 1.67
N ILE A 448 -7.15 -16.70 2.43
CA ILE A 448 -7.10 -18.06 1.92
C ILE A 448 -8.54 -18.52 1.63
N GLY A 449 -8.91 -18.53 0.35
CA GLY A 449 -10.27 -18.91 -0.07
C GLY A 449 -11.33 -18.04 0.61
N ILE A 450 -12.30 -18.69 1.27
CA ILE A 450 -13.38 -18.02 2.02
C ILE A 450 -13.10 -17.89 3.53
N SER A 451 -11.91 -18.30 3.99
CA SER A 451 -11.52 -18.30 5.39
C SER A 451 -11.38 -16.89 5.98
N ALA A 452 -11.41 -16.81 7.31
CA ALA A 452 -10.96 -15.65 8.07
C ALA A 452 -9.43 -15.51 8.08
N GLU A 453 -8.74 -16.59 7.72
CA GLU A 453 -7.28 -16.65 7.67
C GLU A 453 -6.72 -16.02 6.39
N GLY A 454 -5.53 -15.44 6.53
CA GLY A 454 -4.80 -14.83 5.43
C GLY A 454 -3.34 -14.55 5.75
N TYR A 455 -2.72 -13.82 4.84
CA TYR A 455 -1.33 -13.40 4.90
C TYR A 455 -1.23 -11.91 4.66
N PHE A 456 -0.27 -11.25 5.30
CA PHE A 456 0.14 -9.93 4.85
C PHE A 456 0.92 -10.00 3.54
N GLU A 457 0.66 -9.04 2.66
CA GLU A 457 1.44 -8.75 1.47
C GLU A 457 1.72 -7.25 1.41
N ALA A 458 2.96 -6.86 1.16
CA ALA A 458 3.34 -5.46 0.99
C ALA A 458 4.26 -5.31 -0.24
N PRO A 459 4.34 -4.12 -0.85
CA PRO A 459 5.32 -3.83 -1.89
C PRO A 459 6.72 -3.68 -1.28
N TYR A 460 7.78 -3.93 -2.05
CA TYR A 460 9.16 -3.76 -1.56
C TYR A 460 9.40 -2.33 -1.07
N LEU A 461 8.88 -1.32 -1.78
CA LEU A 461 9.01 0.08 -1.38
C LEU A 461 8.59 0.32 0.07
N TRP A 462 7.57 -0.39 0.55
CA TRP A 462 7.10 -0.25 1.92
C TRP A 462 8.08 -0.87 2.93
N VAL A 463 8.62 -2.05 2.62
CA VAL A 463 9.68 -2.69 3.42
C VAL A 463 10.93 -1.82 3.48
N TRP A 464 11.32 -1.24 2.34
CA TRP A 464 12.43 -0.33 2.24
C TRP A 464 12.22 0.94 3.07
N ILE A 465 11.04 1.56 2.99
CA ILE A 465 10.71 2.75 3.80
C ILE A 465 10.80 2.46 5.30
N MET A 466 10.24 1.34 5.77
CA MET A 466 10.34 0.96 7.19
C MET A 466 11.78 0.77 7.65
N ALA A 467 12.63 0.21 6.79
CA ALA A 467 14.05 0.06 7.06
C ALA A 467 14.78 1.41 7.19
N GLN A 468 14.29 2.48 6.54
CA GLN A 468 14.87 3.83 6.61
C GLN A 468 14.35 4.64 7.82
N GLN A 469 13.09 4.44 8.25
CA GLN A 469 12.44 5.28 9.28
C GLN A 469 12.95 5.08 10.70
N THR A 470 13.66 3.99 10.97
CA THR A 470 14.09 3.63 12.33
C THR A 470 15.43 4.29 12.70
N THR A 471 15.41 5.61 12.97
CA THR A 471 16.48 6.45 13.54
C THR A 471 17.68 6.83 12.66
N LYS A 472 18.41 7.90 13.04
CA LYS A 472 19.66 8.41 12.45
C LYS A 472 20.79 7.37 12.33
N ASN A 473 20.58 6.14 12.81
CA ASN A 473 21.47 4.99 12.65
C ASN A 473 20.74 3.67 12.30
N GLY A 474 19.46 3.66 11.91
CA GLY A 474 18.70 2.44 11.57
C GLY A 474 18.52 1.48 12.74
N ASP A 475 17.40 0.78 12.87
CA ASP A 475 17.38 -0.45 13.67
C ASP A 475 18.36 -1.45 13.00
N PRO A 476 19.39 -1.97 13.68
CA PRO A 476 20.36 -2.89 13.08
C PRO A 476 19.71 -4.11 12.40
N LEU A 477 18.56 -4.57 12.91
CA LEU A 477 17.81 -5.68 12.32
C LEU A 477 17.14 -5.25 11.01
N LEU A 478 16.53 -4.06 10.97
CA LEU A 478 15.85 -3.52 9.79
C LEU A 478 16.81 -2.97 8.73
N LYS A 479 18.01 -2.51 9.12
CA LYS A 479 19.11 -2.25 8.17
C LYS A 479 19.45 -3.48 7.36
N GLY A 480 19.43 -4.66 7.99
CA GLY A 480 19.63 -5.94 7.31
C GLY A 480 18.55 -6.30 6.29
N TRP A 481 17.45 -5.55 6.22
CA TRP A 481 16.34 -5.76 5.28
C TRP A 481 16.48 -4.93 4.01
N GLN A 482 17.48 -4.04 3.95
CA GLN A 482 17.94 -3.38 2.73
C GLN A 482 18.66 -4.40 1.82
N LEU A 483 17.96 -5.48 1.44
CA LEU A 483 18.48 -6.46 0.50
C LEU A 483 18.70 -5.74 -0.82
N PHE A 484 19.99 -5.46 -1.07
CA PHE A 484 20.47 -4.81 -2.28
C PHE A 484 19.73 -3.51 -2.53
N ASP A 485 19.82 -2.57 -1.58
CA ASP A 485 19.32 -1.19 -1.77
C ASP A 485 19.80 -0.66 -3.12
N TYR A 486 19.05 0.29 -3.70
CA TYR A 486 19.46 1.01 -4.90
C TYR A 486 20.86 1.63 -4.74
N ARG A 487 21.25 1.89 -3.48
CA ARG A 487 22.62 2.07 -3.00
C ARG A 487 23.23 0.76 -2.51
N GLU A 488 23.99 0.01 -3.29
CA GLU A 488 25.05 -0.86 -2.71
C GLU A 488 26.19 -0.01 -2.07
N HIS A 489 25.84 1.07 -1.37
CA HIS A 489 26.71 2.09 -0.78
C HIS A 489 26.10 2.59 0.53
N SER A 490 26.19 1.77 1.58
CA SER A 490 26.13 2.22 2.99
C SER A 490 26.85 1.28 3.98
N SER A 491 27.43 0.16 3.55
CA SER A 491 28.50 -0.47 4.31
C SER A 491 29.84 -0.09 3.69
N VAL A 492 30.68 0.54 4.50
CA VAL A 492 32.13 0.53 4.35
C VAL A 492 32.53 -0.90 4.03
N SER A 493 32.94 -1.16 2.78
CA SER A 493 33.62 -2.37 2.32
C SER A 493 33.21 -3.66 3.07
N ASP A 494 32.04 -4.24 2.79
CA ASP A 494 31.88 -5.65 3.18
C ASP A 494 32.78 -6.48 2.26
N GLN A 495 33.93 -6.89 2.80
CA GLN A 495 34.92 -7.70 2.08
C GLN A 495 34.37 -9.06 1.67
N ARG A 496 33.21 -9.47 2.20
CA ARG A 496 32.51 -10.76 1.97
C ARG A 496 31.69 -10.82 0.68
N VAL A 497 31.57 -9.72 -0.07
CA VAL A 497 31.01 -9.77 -1.43
C VAL A 497 32.15 -10.20 -2.37
N PRO A 498 32.09 -11.41 -2.98
CA PRO A 498 33.21 -11.92 -3.73
C PRO A 498 33.61 -10.97 -4.87
N VAL A 499 34.92 -10.81 -5.03
CA VAL A 499 35.51 -9.93 -6.04
C VAL A 499 35.19 -10.46 -7.44
N GLY A 500 34.31 -9.78 -8.16
CA GLY A 500 33.91 -10.19 -9.51
C GLY A 500 32.80 -11.25 -9.55
N SER A 501 31.92 -11.29 -8.54
CA SER A 501 30.68 -12.07 -8.60
C SER A 501 29.91 -11.76 -9.89
N GLN A 502 29.97 -12.73 -10.79
CA GLN A 502 29.46 -12.68 -12.14
C GLN A 502 28.04 -13.26 -12.15
N PHE A 503 27.08 -12.59 -12.79
CA PHE A 503 25.78 -13.18 -13.17
C PHE A 503 25.04 -13.87 -12.00
N TRP A 504 24.51 -15.08 -12.24
CA TRP A 504 23.78 -15.99 -11.34
C TRP A 504 24.37 -16.13 -9.93
N ASN A 505 25.66 -15.87 -9.73
CA ASN A 505 26.29 -15.85 -8.41
C ASN A 505 25.71 -14.73 -7.51
N ASN A 506 25.23 -13.62 -8.08
CA ASN A 506 24.45 -12.62 -7.36
C ASN A 506 23.08 -13.16 -6.94
N PHE A 507 22.50 -14.09 -7.70
CA PHE A 507 21.25 -14.74 -7.31
C PHE A 507 21.47 -15.78 -6.20
N GLU A 508 22.57 -16.55 -6.24
CA GLU A 508 22.98 -17.43 -5.13
C GLU A 508 23.26 -16.63 -3.87
N HIS A 509 24.01 -15.53 -3.99
CA HIS A 509 24.24 -14.59 -2.91
C HIS A 509 22.92 -13.99 -2.41
N PHE A 510 22.02 -13.57 -3.31
CA PHE A 510 20.68 -13.09 -2.95
C PHE A 510 19.88 -14.13 -2.17
N ILE A 511 19.86 -15.39 -2.60
CA ILE A 511 19.16 -16.49 -1.91
C ILE A 511 19.74 -16.69 -0.52
N ALA A 512 21.07 -16.74 -0.41
CA ALA A 512 21.75 -16.94 0.87
C ALA A 512 21.47 -15.77 1.83
N THR A 513 21.59 -14.53 1.36
CA THR A 513 21.26 -13.32 2.15
C THR A 513 19.78 -13.28 2.51
N PHE A 514 18.87 -13.69 1.62
CA PHE A 514 17.44 -13.80 1.91
C PHE A 514 17.15 -14.88 2.97
N ARG A 515 17.89 -16.00 2.97
CA ARG A 515 17.81 -17.03 4.02
C ARG A 515 18.34 -16.53 5.36
N SER A 516 19.45 -15.77 5.35
CA SER A 516 19.96 -15.09 6.55
C SER A 516 18.95 -14.07 7.07
N LEU A 517 18.30 -13.31 6.20
CA LEU A 517 17.22 -12.39 6.57
C LEU A 517 16.08 -13.14 7.25
N LYS A 518 15.60 -14.25 6.66
CA LYS A 518 14.57 -15.11 7.27
C LYS A 518 14.96 -15.65 8.66
N SER A 519 16.25 -15.86 8.92
CA SER A 519 16.71 -16.28 10.26
C SER A 519 16.69 -15.14 11.29
N LYS A 520 16.99 -13.91 10.85
CA LYS A 520 17.06 -12.72 11.72
C LYS A 520 15.70 -12.19 12.13
N VAL A 521 14.65 -12.48 11.35
CA VAL A 521 13.29 -12.08 11.71
C VAL A 521 12.70 -12.93 12.82
N LEU A 522 13.18 -14.16 13.01
CA LEU A 522 12.84 -15.02 14.14
C LEU A 522 13.75 -14.75 15.34
N CYS A 523 13.29 -15.07 16.54
CA CYS A 523 14.10 -14.94 17.74
C CYS A 523 15.23 -15.99 17.76
N GLU A 524 16.35 -15.63 18.39
CA GLU A 524 17.43 -16.59 18.65
C GLU A 524 16.90 -17.71 19.57
N ASN A 525 17.20 -18.96 19.25
CA ASN A 525 16.70 -20.18 19.91
C ASN A 525 15.19 -20.44 19.78
N GLU A 526 14.44 -19.67 18.98
CA GLU A 526 13.03 -19.95 18.72
C GLU A 526 12.86 -21.29 18.00
N LEU A 527 11.94 -22.14 18.48
CA LEU A 527 11.65 -23.41 17.82
C LEU A 527 10.80 -23.15 16.56
N THR A 528 11.32 -23.52 15.39
CA THR A 528 10.65 -23.36 14.09
C THR A 528 10.80 -24.62 13.25
N THR A 529 10.28 -24.60 12.01
CA THR A 529 10.34 -25.73 11.08
C THR A 529 10.81 -25.35 9.68
N ILE A 530 11.21 -26.36 8.89
CA ILE A 530 11.58 -26.18 7.48
C ILE A 530 10.40 -25.67 6.66
N SER A 531 9.18 -26.14 6.92
CA SER A 531 8.00 -25.66 6.20
C SER A 531 7.66 -24.19 6.50
N GLU A 532 7.93 -23.71 7.72
CA GLU A 532 7.75 -22.31 8.11
C GLU A 532 8.83 -21.40 7.47
N ILE A 533 10.11 -21.77 7.59
CA ILE A 533 11.20 -21.01 6.98
C ILE A 533 11.10 -20.97 5.45
N HIS A 534 10.72 -22.08 4.81
CA HIS A 534 10.56 -22.16 3.35
C HIS A 534 9.12 -21.97 2.88
N ALA A 535 8.27 -21.30 3.67
CA ALA A 535 6.91 -21.01 3.28
C ALA A 535 6.85 -20.30 1.92
N GLY A 536 5.94 -20.76 1.05
CA GLY A 536 5.82 -20.32 -0.35
C GLY A 536 6.60 -21.17 -1.36
N ALA A 537 7.49 -22.06 -0.92
CA ALA A 537 8.08 -23.09 -1.76
C ALA A 537 7.15 -24.29 -1.93
N ARG A 538 7.40 -25.12 -2.94
CA ARG A 538 6.79 -26.45 -3.04
C ARG A 538 7.71 -27.45 -2.35
N LEU A 539 7.20 -28.10 -1.31
CA LEU A 539 7.98 -28.98 -0.43
C LEU A 539 7.43 -30.41 -0.43
N HIS A 540 8.29 -31.39 -0.19
CA HIS A 540 7.93 -32.77 0.14
C HIS A 540 8.90 -33.25 1.23
N LEU A 541 8.36 -33.44 2.44
CA LEU A 541 9.12 -33.70 3.66
C LEU A 541 8.66 -35.03 4.25
N ASN A 542 9.60 -35.80 4.83
CA ASN A 542 9.25 -37.05 5.52
C ASN A 542 8.56 -36.75 6.86
N ASP A 543 9.18 -35.86 7.62
CA ASP A 543 8.67 -35.15 8.79
C ASP A 543 9.11 -33.68 8.67
N ASP A 544 8.29 -32.75 9.14
CA ASP A 544 8.68 -31.34 9.12
C ASP A 544 9.77 -31.09 10.17
N PHE A 545 11.02 -30.97 9.72
CA PHE A 545 12.19 -30.83 10.58
C PHE A 545 12.04 -29.66 11.53
N LYS A 546 12.04 -29.93 12.84
CA LYS A 546 11.99 -28.92 13.89
C LYS A 546 13.40 -28.59 14.35
N PHE A 547 13.73 -27.30 14.46
CA PHE A 547 15.04 -26.86 14.91
C PHE A 547 14.96 -25.53 15.67
N LYS A 548 15.99 -25.25 16.47
CA LYS A 548 16.16 -23.95 17.10
C LYS A 548 16.75 -22.98 16.08
N ASN A 549 16.09 -21.85 15.87
CA ASN A 549 16.56 -20.82 14.97
C ASN A 549 17.82 -20.15 15.54
N HIS A 550 18.79 -19.91 14.67
CA HIS A 550 19.97 -19.11 14.95
C HIS A 550 20.10 -18.01 13.90
N HIS A 551 20.53 -16.83 14.31
CA HIS A 551 20.77 -15.70 13.40
C HIS A 551 21.98 -16.01 12.50
N LEU A 552 21.68 -16.46 11.28
CA LEU A 552 22.69 -16.90 10.33
C LEU A 552 23.56 -15.74 9.85
N LYS A 553 24.86 -16.02 9.78
CA LYS A 553 25.87 -15.16 9.14
C LYS A 553 26.24 -15.75 7.78
N LEU A 554 26.47 -14.88 6.81
CA LEU A 554 26.90 -15.28 5.48
C LEU A 554 28.43 -15.26 5.41
N GLU A 555 29.01 -16.35 4.91
CA GLU A 555 30.44 -16.51 4.71
C GLU A 555 30.68 -17.12 3.32
N CYS A 556 31.74 -16.70 2.64
CA CYS A 556 32.12 -17.22 1.33
C CYS A 556 33.36 -18.11 1.45
N ALA A 557 33.24 -19.35 1.00
CA ALA A 557 34.37 -20.28 0.94
C ALA A 557 35.38 -19.82 -0.13
N ILE A 558 36.68 -19.95 0.16
CA ILE A 558 37.75 -19.63 -0.81
C ILE A 558 37.81 -20.69 -1.93
N HIS A 559 37.36 -21.91 -1.62
CA HIS A 559 37.37 -23.04 -2.53
C HIS A 559 35.97 -23.66 -2.64
N HIS A 560 35.72 -24.33 -3.75
CA HIS A 560 34.51 -25.14 -3.87
C HIS A 560 34.59 -26.31 -2.90
N VAL A 561 33.57 -26.43 -2.04
CA VAL A 561 33.46 -27.51 -1.05
C VAL A 561 32.20 -28.30 -1.37
N ASN A 562 32.30 -29.63 -1.25
CA ASN A 562 31.12 -30.48 -1.38
C ASN A 562 30.16 -30.23 -0.19
N THR A 563 28.86 -30.20 -0.45
CA THR A 563 27.83 -29.84 0.54
C THR A 563 27.05 -31.06 1.06
N ASN A 564 27.31 -32.23 0.47
CA ASN A 564 26.65 -33.49 0.79
C ASN A 564 27.10 -34.00 2.17
N SER A 565 26.17 -34.15 3.12
CA SER A 565 26.54 -34.55 4.48
C SER A 565 27.09 -35.98 4.59
N ALA A 566 26.84 -36.85 3.60
CA ALA A 566 27.35 -38.22 3.59
C ALA A 566 28.87 -38.31 3.37
N THR A 567 29.52 -37.22 2.92
CA THR A 567 30.95 -37.21 2.62
C THR A 567 31.83 -36.65 3.75
N TYR A 568 31.25 -36.32 4.91
CA TYR A 568 31.95 -35.65 6.01
C TYR A 568 31.71 -36.32 7.37
N ASP A 569 32.72 -36.26 8.24
CA ASP A 569 32.65 -36.65 9.65
C ASP A 569 32.02 -35.54 10.52
N LYS A 570 32.02 -35.70 11.86
CA LYS A 570 31.36 -34.81 12.83
C LYS A 570 31.86 -33.36 12.85
N ARG A 571 33.04 -33.06 12.31
CA ARG A 571 33.63 -31.72 12.28
C ARG A 571 34.02 -31.35 10.86
N MET A 572 33.65 -30.14 10.42
CA MET A 572 33.96 -29.65 9.08
C MET A 572 34.32 -28.17 9.15
N ASP A 573 35.63 -27.89 9.16
CA ASP A 573 36.17 -26.54 9.08
C ASP A 573 36.33 -26.16 7.60
N ILE A 574 35.65 -25.11 7.17
CA ILE A 574 35.73 -24.54 5.82
C ILE A 574 36.57 -23.28 5.87
N GLU A 575 37.55 -23.17 4.99
CA GLU A 575 38.32 -21.94 4.81
C GLU A 575 37.49 -20.91 4.02
N CYS A 576 37.14 -19.81 4.68
CA CYS A 576 36.40 -18.69 4.13
C CYS A 576 37.30 -17.45 4.03
N GLU A 577 36.88 -16.45 3.25
CA GLU A 577 37.67 -15.24 2.93
C GLU A 577 38.23 -14.48 4.15
N GLY A 578 37.70 -14.67 5.36
CA GLY A 578 38.17 -14.02 6.59
C GLY A 578 38.40 -14.93 7.80
N ALA A 579 38.08 -16.23 7.73
CA ALA A 579 38.20 -17.15 8.87
C ALA A 579 38.04 -18.61 8.44
N TYR A 580 38.44 -19.53 9.33
CA TYR A 580 38.02 -20.93 9.27
C TYR A 580 36.70 -21.08 10.04
N ILE A 581 35.67 -21.61 9.38
CA ILE A 581 34.32 -21.75 9.94
C ILE A 581 33.97 -23.22 10.08
N ASN A 582 33.68 -23.65 11.31
CA ASN A 582 33.15 -24.99 11.55
C ASN A 582 31.64 -25.02 11.31
N VAL A 583 31.21 -25.59 10.19
CA VAL A 583 29.77 -25.66 9.84
C VAL A 583 28.98 -26.68 10.68
N ARG A 584 29.63 -27.36 11.63
CA ARG A 584 29.04 -28.36 12.55
C ARG A 584 29.18 -27.99 14.03
N GLU A 585 29.56 -26.75 14.36
CA GLU A 585 29.94 -26.34 15.73
C GLU A 585 28.83 -26.53 16.78
N ASP A 586 27.55 -26.45 16.40
CA ASP A 586 26.39 -26.50 17.32
C ASP A 586 25.67 -27.87 17.36
N GLN A 587 26.42 -28.97 17.20
CA GLN A 587 25.85 -30.32 17.26
C GLN A 587 25.74 -30.86 18.69
N SER A 588 24.72 -30.39 19.42
CA SER A 588 24.22 -31.13 20.60
C SER A 588 23.48 -32.43 20.22
N LEU A 589 23.24 -32.69 18.92
CA LEU A 589 22.53 -33.87 18.39
C LEU A 589 23.24 -34.42 17.15
N ASN A 590 23.70 -35.68 17.21
CA ASN A 590 24.55 -36.36 16.22
C ASN A 590 23.88 -36.72 14.88
N ASP A 591 22.66 -36.25 14.57
CA ASP A 591 21.85 -36.75 13.43
C ASP A 591 21.13 -35.66 12.60
N ASN A 592 21.51 -34.38 12.71
CA ASN A 592 20.80 -33.33 11.98
C ASN A 592 21.24 -33.21 10.50
N PRO A 593 20.27 -33.21 9.55
CA PRO A 593 20.54 -33.08 8.11
C PRO A 593 21.03 -31.69 7.72
N ASN A 594 21.78 -31.57 6.61
CA ASN A 594 22.15 -30.27 6.07
C ASN A 594 20.95 -29.60 5.39
N GLU A 595 20.83 -28.28 5.54
CA GLU A 595 19.97 -27.44 4.71
C GLU A 595 20.78 -27.00 3.48
N VAL A 596 20.55 -27.63 2.32
CA VAL A 596 21.32 -27.42 1.10
C VAL A 596 20.49 -26.62 0.10
N HIS A 597 20.99 -25.43 -0.24
CA HIS A 597 20.39 -24.55 -1.23
C HIS A 597 21.18 -24.65 -2.52
N GLN A 598 20.47 -24.81 -3.64
CA GLN A 598 21.08 -24.71 -4.95
C GLN A 598 20.26 -23.79 -5.83
N ALA A 599 20.95 -22.95 -6.59
CA ALA A 599 20.32 -22.12 -7.58
C ALA A 599 20.74 -22.63 -8.97
N LYS A 600 19.78 -22.85 -9.88
CA LYS A 600 20.07 -23.07 -11.31
C LYS A 600 19.21 -22.22 -12.26
N ARG A 601 19.87 -21.43 -13.12
CA ARG A 601 19.21 -20.82 -14.30
C ARG A 601 18.89 -21.92 -15.31
N TRP A 602 17.62 -22.04 -15.66
CA TRP A 602 17.13 -23.01 -16.61
C TRP A 602 16.65 -22.29 -17.87
N LYS A 603 17.23 -22.64 -19.04
CA LYS A 603 16.88 -22.02 -20.33
C LYS A 603 15.51 -22.49 -20.83
N THR A 604 15.14 -23.75 -20.56
CA THR A 604 13.86 -24.30 -21.00
C THR A 604 12.73 -23.89 -20.05
N LYS A 605 11.50 -23.90 -20.55
CA LYS A 605 10.31 -23.46 -19.77
C LYS A 605 9.92 -24.45 -18.65
N SER A 606 10.40 -25.69 -18.70
CA SER A 606 10.04 -26.77 -17.77
C SER A 606 11.24 -27.61 -17.35
N LEU A 607 11.24 -28.05 -16.10
CA LEU A 607 12.22 -28.95 -15.50
C LEU A 607 11.60 -30.35 -15.32
N SER A 608 12.33 -31.42 -15.64
CA SER A 608 11.87 -32.79 -15.38
C SER A 608 12.30 -33.29 -13.98
N LEU A 609 11.72 -34.40 -13.53
CA LEU A 609 12.14 -35.05 -12.28
C LEU A 609 13.60 -35.51 -12.35
N ASN A 610 14.04 -36.04 -13.50
CA ASN A 610 15.41 -36.52 -13.68
C ASN A 610 16.42 -35.38 -13.60
N ASP A 611 16.09 -34.22 -14.17
CA ASP A 611 16.93 -33.02 -14.04
C ASP A 611 17.06 -32.59 -12.58
N TYR A 612 15.93 -32.55 -11.86
CA TYR A 612 15.91 -32.21 -10.43
C TYR A 612 16.76 -33.19 -9.60
N GLN A 613 16.59 -34.49 -9.82
CA GLN A 613 17.37 -35.52 -9.13
C GLN A 613 18.85 -35.43 -9.47
N SER A 614 19.20 -35.14 -10.72
CA SER A 614 20.59 -34.92 -11.13
C SER A 614 21.21 -33.76 -10.37
N GLU A 615 20.51 -32.63 -10.23
CA GLU A 615 21.02 -31.50 -9.43
C GLU A 615 21.09 -31.84 -7.95
N ARG A 616 20.06 -32.48 -7.37
CA ARG A 616 20.07 -32.92 -5.96
C ARG A 616 21.27 -33.80 -5.65
N ASN A 617 21.53 -34.81 -6.48
CA ASN A 617 22.58 -35.80 -6.24
C ASN A 617 24.01 -35.22 -6.33
N LYS A 618 24.18 -34.01 -6.88
CA LYS A 618 25.47 -33.30 -6.87
C LYS A 618 25.79 -32.69 -5.50
N SER A 619 24.76 -32.36 -4.71
CA SER A 619 24.88 -31.44 -3.58
C SER A 619 24.36 -32.00 -2.26
N ALA A 620 23.51 -33.03 -2.29
CA ALA A 620 22.78 -33.51 -1.11
C ALA A 620 22.59 -35.04 -1.14
N CYS A 621 22.61 -35.68 0.04
CA CYS A 621 22.18 -37.07 0.21
C CYS A 621 20.72 -37.17 0.66
N ASP A 622 20.24 -38.39 0.92
CA ASP A 622 18.86 -38.66 1.34
C ASP A 622 18.50 -38.16 2.75
N LYS A 623 19.51 -37.92 3.59
CA LYS A 623 19.32 -37.29 4.90
C LYS A 623 19.07 -35.79 4.76
N ASP A 624 19.81 -35.13 3.87
CA ASP A 624 19.80 -33.68 3.69
C ASP A 624 18.46 -33.15 3.20
N PHE A 625 18.11 -31.95 3.64
CA PHE A 625 17.06 -31.16 3.01
C PHE A 625 17.64 -30.39 1.83
N PHE A 626 17.14 -30.65 0.62
CA PHE A 626 17.61 -29.99 -0.59
C PHE A 626 16.54 -29.07 -1.17
N ILE A 627 16.88 -27.81 -1.45
CA ILE A 627 15.97 -26.87 -2.13
C ILE A 627 16.61 -26.27 -3.38
N LEU A 628 15.90 -26.39 -4.50
CA LEU A 628 16.32 -25.84 -5.79
C LEU A 628 15.57 -24.55 -6.12
N PHE A 629 16.31 -23.47 -6.35
CA PHE A 629 15.80 -22.20 -6.89
C PHE A 629 16.05 -22.15 -8.39
N THR A 630 15.01 -21.92 -9.19
CA THR A 630 15.14 -21.98 -10.64
C THR A 630 14.25 -21.00 -11.39
N THR A 631 14.71 -20.59 -12.58
CA THR A 631 13.98 -19.75 -13.54
C THR A 631 12.98 -20.54 -14.39
N ALA A 632 12.93 -21.89 -14.26
CA ALA A 632 11.95 -22.70 -14.97
C ALA A 632 10.53 -22.24 -14.61
N LYS A 633 9.66 -22.07 -15.61
CA LYS A 633 8.33 -21.48 -15.40
C LYS A 633 7.35 -22.46 -14.77
N LYS A 634 7.45 -23.77 -15.01
CA LYS A 634 6.49 -24.72 -14.46
C LYS A 634 7.14 -26.09 -14.23
N CYS A 635 7.13 -26.55 -12.99
CA CYS A 635 7.67 -27.84 -12.60
C CYS A 635 6.55 -28.76 -12.05
N ASN A 636 6.03 -29.68 -12.87
CA ASN A 636 4.90 -30.55 -12.53
C ASN A 636 5.35 -32.00 -12.25
N PHE A 637 6.15 -32.21 -11.22
CA PHE A 637 6.56 -33.56 -10.80
C PHE A 637 6.53 -33.69 -9.28
N LYS A 638 6.26 -34.89 -8.77
CA LYS A 638 6.35 -35.15 -7.33
C LYS A 638 7.82 -35.05 -6.92
N LEU A 639 8.11 -34.24 -5.90
CA LEU A 639 9.48 -34.09 -5.41
C LEU A 639 9.94 -35.37 -4.72
N PRO A 640 11.24 -35.68 -4.71
CA PRO A 640 11.82 -36.65 -3.79
C PRO A 640 11.54 -36.29 -2.33
N MET A 641 11.81 -37.20 -1.40
CA MET A 641 11.68 -36.88 0.03
C MET A 641 12.70 -35.82 0.45
N ASN A 642 12.41 -35.06 1.51
CA ASN A 642 13.27 -34.01 2.07
C ASN A 642 13.75 -33.01 1.01
N SER A 643 12.82 -32.56 0.18
CA SER A 643 13.14 -31.79 -1.01
C SER A 643 12.18 -30.62 -1.20
N GLY A 644 12.69 -29.52 -1.74
CA GLY A 644 11.97 -28.31 -2.06
C GLY A 644 12.31 -27.77 -3.44
N ILE A 645 11.38 -27.01 -4.03
CA ILE A 645 11.64 -26.24 -5.25
C ILE A 645 10.92 -24.90 -5.21
N VAL A 646 11.61 -23.87 -5.68
CA VAL A 646 11.10 -22.52 -5.94
C VAL A 646 11.28 -22.24 -7.42
N ASP A 647 10.26 -22.62 -8.19
CA ASP A 647 10.17 -22.34 -9.62
C ASP A 647 9.56 -20.95 -9.89
N GLY A 648 9.57 -20.50 -11.14
CA GLY A 648 9.13 -19.15 -11.51
C GLY A 648 7.68 -18.81 -11.13
N LEU A 649 6.80 -19.81 -10.92
CA LEU A 649 5.43 -19.58 -10.42
C LEU A 649 5.39 -19.35 -8.91
N LYS A 650 6.37 -19.88 -8.18
CA LYS A 650 6.49 -19.77 -6.72
C LYS A 650 7.32 -18.58 -6.24
N TRP A 651 7.98 -17.84 -7.13
CA TRP A 651 8.80 -16.70 -6.75
C TRP A 651 8.04 -15.62 -5.95
N LYS A 652 6.85 -15.22 -6.41
CA LYS A 652 6.04 -14.24 -5.67
C LYS A 652 5.61 -14.76 -4.31
N GLU A 653 5.31 -16.05 -4.20
CA GLU A 653 4.93 -16.65 -2.93
C GLU A 653 6.13 -16.70 -1.97
N TYR A 654 7.29 -17.16 -2.43
CA TYR A 654 8.48 -17.39 -1.61
C TYR A 654 9.26 -16.13 -1.26
N PHE A 655 9.53 -15.25 -2.23
CA PHE A 655 10.30 -14.02 -2.04
C PHE A 655 9.44 -12.82 -1.64
N GLY A 656 8.11 -12.94 -1.75
CA GLY A 656 7.16 -11.89 -1.37
C GLY A 656 7.50 -10.54 -2.04
N PRO A 657 7.74 -9.45 -1.27
CA PRO A 657 8.09 -8.15 -1.82
C PRO A 657 9.37 -8.16 -2.68
N PHE A 658 10.29 -9.09 -2.43
CA PHE A 658 11.59 -9.14 -3.11
C PHE A 658 11.55 -9.93 -4.43
N ALA A 659 10.37 -10.38 -4.88
CA ALA A 659 10.26 -11.24 -6.06
C ALA A 659 10.71 -10.56 -7.37
N GLY A 660 10.45 -9.25 -7.54
CA GLY A 660 10.94 -8.47 -8.68
C GLY A 660 12.48 -8.41 -8.72
N ARG A 661 13.09 -8.17 -7.56
CA ARG A 661 14.55 -8.17 -7.37
C ARG A 661 15.17 -9.53 -7.66
N ALA A 662 14.62 -10.58 -7.06
CA ALA A 662 15.01 -11.97 -7.34
C ALA A 662 14.99 -12.26 -8.85
N HIS A 663 13.96 -11.75 -9.56
CA HIS A 663 13.85 -11.90 -11.00
C HIS A 663 14.91 -11.15 -11.79
N VAL A 664 15.19 -9.91 -11.42
CA VAL A 664 16.26 -9.12 -12.04
C VAL A 664 17.60 -9.86 -11.88
N TYR A 665 17.98 -10.28 -10.67
CA TYR A 665 19.25 -11.00 -10.45
C TYR A 665 19.34 -12.34 -11.18
N ALA A 666 18.24 -13.07 -11.27
CA ALA A 666 18.21 -14.37 -11.91
C ALA A 666 18.28 -14.31 -13.45
N ILE A 667 17.87 -13.20 -14.06
CA ILE A 667 17.64 -13.11 -15.52
C ILE A 667 18.46 -12.01 -16.20
N VAL A 668 18.53 -10.83 -15.59
CA VAL A 668 19.34 -9.71 -16.09
C VAL A 668 20.79 -10.03 -15.75
N GLY A 669 21.54 -10.45 -16.76
CA GLY A 669 22.98 -10.66 -16.63
C GLY A 669 23.72 -9.36 -16.29
N PRO A 670 25.04 -9.41 -16.03
CA PRO A 670 25.87 -8.26 -15.85
C PRO A 670 25.80 -7.37 -17.08
N LEU A 671 25.88 -6.09 -16.77
CA LEU A 671 25.80 -5.02 -17.72
C LEU A 671 27.01 -5.07 -18.64
N ASN A 672 26.76 -4.86 -19.92
CA ASN A 672 27.85 -4.69 -20.88
C ASN A 672 28.42 -3.29 -20.68
N ILE A 673 29.69 -3.19 -20.27
CA ILE A 673 30.37 -1.91 -20.01
C ILE A 673 30.33 -0.98 -21.21
N ASN A 674 30.16 -1.47 -22.44
CA ASN A 674 30.16 -0.66 -23.66
C ASN A 674 28.78 -0.14 -24.05
N THR A 675 27.70 -0.81 -23.64
CA THR A 675 26.32 -0.45 -24.04
C THR A 675 25.44 -0.01 -22.86
N ALA A 676 25.84 -0.31 -21.62
CA ALA A 676 25.10 0.07 -20.42
C ALA A 676 24.91 1.59 -20.34
N THR A 677 23.73 2.03 -19.99
CA THR A 677 23.39 3.44 -19.78
C THR A 677 24.10 4.02 -18.55
N TYR A 678 24.07 5.34 -18.40
CA TYR A 678 24.61 6.02 -17.21
C TYR A 678 23.99 5.43 -15.93
N THR A 679 22.67 5.32 -15.92
CA THR A 679 21.88 4.82 -14.79
C THR A 679 22.18 3.37 -14.46
N GLU A 680 22.32 2.51 -15.48
CA GLU A 680 22.69 1.11 -15.28
C GLU A 680 24.08 0.98 -14.65
N LEU A 681 25.07 1.76 -15.11
CA LEU A 681 26.40 1.74 -14.51
C LEU A 681 26.41 2.24 -13.05
N MET A 682 25.58 3.23 -12.72
CA MET A 682 25.43 3.74 -11.34
C MET A 682 24.90 2.68 -10.36
N THR A 683 24.31 1.58 -10.85
CA THR A 683 23.85 0.48 -9.98
C THR A 683 24.96 -0.46 -9.54
N ILE A 684 26.17 -0.35 -10.12
CA ILE A 684 27.29 -1.25 -9.81
C ILE A 684 28.10 -0.68 -8.65
N ASP A 685 28.23 -1.45 -7.57
CA ASP A 685 29.09 -1.06 -6.44
C ASP A 685 30.50 -0.68 -6.93
N GLY A 686 31.01 0.42 -6.39
CA GLY A 686 32.30 0.97 -6.75
C GLY A 686 32.31 1.75 -8.07
N ILE A 687 31.16 2.00 -8.70
CA ILE A 687 31.05 2.87 -9.88
C ILE A 687 30.14 4.06 -9.56
N GLY A 688 30.72 5.10 -8.95
CA GLY A 688 30.05 6.39 -8.77
C GLY A 688 30.11 7.29 -10.00
N GLU A 689 29.44 8.45 -9.93
CA GLU A 689 29.24 9.40 -11.03
C GLU A 689 30.52 9.73 -11.82
N ASN A 690 31.62 10.07 -11.13
CA ASN A 690 32.90 10.36 -11.78
C ASN A 690 33.45 9.17 -12.60
N ARG A 691 33.27 7.94 -12.09
CA ARG A 691 33.68 6.72 -12.80
C ARG A 691 32.76 6.43 -13.97
N VAL A 692 31.45 6.66 -13.84
CA VAL A 692 30.50 6.54 -14.96
C VAL A 692 30.85 7.51 -16.08
N ILE A 693 31.08 8.78 -15.78
CA ILE A 693 31.48 9.80 -16.77
C ILE A 693 32.77 9.36 -17.49
N THR A 694 33.74 8.85 -16.74
CA THR A 694 35.00 8.32 -17.30
C THR A 694 34.74 7.13 -18.21
N ILE A 695 33.93 6.15 -17.76
CA ILE A 695 33.56 4.98 -18.56
C ILE A 695 32.88 5.41 -19.86
N LEU A 696 31.87 6.28 -19.80
CA LEU A 696 31.12 6.75 -20.98
C LEU A 696 32.02 7.45 -22.00
N LYS A 697 33.00 8.22 -21.53
CA LYS A 697 33.95 8.94 -22.40
C LYS A 697 34.95 8.01 -23.08
N GLU A 698 35.44 6.99 -22.38
CA GLU A 698 36.56 6.15 -22.84
C GLU A 698 36.09 4.88 -23.59
N ARG A 699 34.78 4.62 -23.68
CA ARG A 699 34.20 3.55 -24.50
C ARG A 699 34.56 3.69 -25.99
N PRO A 700 34.66 2.57 -26.74
CA PRO A 700 34.48 1.20 -26.28
C PRO A 700 35.77 0.58 -25.71
N PHE A 701 35.59 -0.41 -24.84
CA PHE A 701 36.63 -1.24 -24.22
C PHE A 701 36.64 -2.63 -24.84
N LYS A 702 37.85 -3.14 -25.15
CA LYS A 702 38.01 -4.47 -25.73
C LYS A 702 37.92 -5.59 -24.70
N ASN A 703 38.47 -5.36 -23.52
CA ASN A 703 38.56 -6.35 -22.44
C ASN A 703 38.83 -5.63 -21.10
N LEU A 704 38.94 -6.41 -20.04
CA LEU A 704 39.16 -5.91 -18.68
C LEU A 704 40.45 -5.08 -18.53
N GLU A 705 41.56 -5.50 -19.15
CA GLU A 705 42.83 -4.75 -19.07
C GLU A 705 42.75 -3.42 -19.82
N ASP A 706 42.12 -3.39 -21.00
CA ASP A 706 41.90 -2.16 -21.76
C ASP A 706 41.07 -1.14 -20.96
N ALA A 707 40.01 -1.59 -20.29
CA ALA A 707 39.22 -0.72 -19.41
C ALA A 707 40.00 -0.25 -18.18
N LYS A 708 40.78 -1.12 -17.55
CA LYS A 708 41.62 -0.75 -16.40
C LYS A 708 42.62 0.35 -16.78
N ILE A 709 43.27 0.23 -17.93
CA ILE A 709 44.24 1.22 -18.43
C ILE A 709 43.56 2.55 -18.75
N LYS A 710 42.44 2.52 -19.49
CA LYS A 710 41.76 3.75 -19.93
C LYS A 710 41.03 4.49 -18.82
N THR A 711 40.46 3.76 -17.85
CA THR A 711 39.61 4.36 -16.80
C THR A 711 40.30 4.51 -15.45
N GLY A 712 41.40 3.78 -15.19
CA GLY A 712 42.03 3.72 -13.88
C GLY A 712 41.20 3.00 -12.80
N ILE A 713 40.10 2.36 -13.17
CA ILE A 713 39.22 1.63 -12.24
C ILE A 713 39.86 0.28 -11.88
N SER A 714 39.72 -0.13 -10.62
CA SER A 714 40.31 -1.38 -10.15
C SER A 714 39.67 -2.60 -10.82
N GLU A 715 40.50 -3.62 -11.03
CA GLU A 715 40.07 -4.89 -11.60
C GLU A 715 38.95 -5.57 -10.80
N LYS A 716 38.95 -5.41 -9.46
CA LYS A 716 37.87 -5.91 -8.59
C LYS A 716 36.49 -5.38 -9.00
N VAL A 717 36.42 -4.10 -9.37
CA VAL A 717 35.16 -3.45 -9.78
C VAL A 717 34.85 -3.81 -11.23
N LEU A 718 35.83 -3.77 -12.14
CA LEU A 718 35.62 -4.05 -13.55
C LEU A 718 35.17 -5.50 -13.84
N LYS A 719 35.54 -6.47 -13.00
CA LYS A 719 35.06 -7.87 -13.10
C LYS A 719 33.55 -8.03 -12.94
N ARG A 720 32.84 -7.01 -12.47
CA ARG A 720 31.37 -6.98 -12.34
C ARG A 720 30.64 -6.71 -13.66
N LEU A 721 31.37 -6.29 -14.69
CA LEU A 721 30.84 -5.92 -16.01
C LEU A 721 31.30 -6.91 -17.08
N ARG A 722 30.52 -7.06 -18.16
CA ARG A 722 30.94 -7.81 -19.36
C ARG A 722 31.43 -6.86 -20.45
N PHE A 723 32.30 -7.33 -21.33
CA PHE A 723 32.98 -6.51 -22.35
C PHE A 723 32.51 -6.81 -23.79
N LEU A 724 31.95 -7.99 -24.03
CA LEU A 724 31.51 -8.46 -25.34
C LEU A 724 30.00 -8.73 -25.35
N GLU A 725 29.39 -8.61 -26.53
CA GLU A 725 28.15 -9.31 -26.85
C GLU A 725 28.54 -10.78 -27.11
N GLU A 726 28.42 -11.61 -26.09
CA GLU A 726 28.29 -13.06 -26.31
C GLU A 726 26.86 -13.30 -26.80
N ASP A 727 26.72 -13.80 -28.02
CA ASP A 727 25.45 -14.27 -28.63
C ASP A 727 24.75 -15.36 -27.79
#